data_AF-A0A6J7I099-F1
#
_entry.id   AF-A0A6J7I099-F1
#
_cell.length_a   1.000
_cell.length_b   1.000
_cell.length_c   1.000
_cell.angle_alpha   90.00
_cell.angle_beta   90.00
_cell.angle_gamma   90.00
#
_symmetry.space_group_name_H-M   'P 1'
#
loop_
_entity.id
_entity.type
_entity.pdbx_description
1 polymer ?
#
loop_
_entity_poly.entity_id
_entity_poly.type
_entity_poly.pdbx_seq_one_letter_code
_entity_poly.pdbx_strand_id
1 'polypeptide(L)'
;MLAAPRSASRLVLACVASGIVVASLLVPIADLSTGAADRLAERAPVTPVLTSIPLAGIDESAVTDSAVSMASWDALVGDVHVDSLGLAPLPESGASAGARVAQVAAPTRAPLRPAIATAQTSTEGFGLVGVTTASPLDVTSRVLVRVRESDGWSNWTPLPVSEHAPDPGSLEAQGVRFGTEPLITGEANGVQVRIDTPGGEAPVDPQVMLMDNPVVDVDGDIPIGPVSDGLPISTVAAATLGAPMPTIITRAEWGANESLRRAGPKYSGTIKAAFLHHTVTSNAYSPEESAQQVRNLYGWFVKGLRYSDMAYNFLVDRFGRLYEGRAGGMDQAVIGGHTAGFNNETFAVSAVGNFQSKNPPADEMAAIDESVAQLMAWKLSMNHRDPNGTAVLVSDSSAGTSKYQPGQEANALVIGGHRDIGQTACPGRFLEPQIPTIRAMVASKMGVTTFNPAMSAPAAWGSSTPLTLTTTTTAPLAWTIAITSKCGTQVRTLSGQQETSGPLSVTWDKLDDSGAPVAPGTYSLTMSGSSNGDAIFPWVGTGVIPATPASPIDPCGPPGEFTLNGSGYGHGIGMSQWGAYGMALEGNDASTIVSHYYSGTTVEPTRDDMDIRVNLLYQVQSAQARVEALEQGGGAVEVTVGGTSTVGGTDDVFAFNVSGSSVGVRRIAGGTATDLGSAPTVNIRWAGTREPGGAAGPRSLLNLIGPSGTFGSSGHRYRDGSIDITAVNTSSGVRLNAVNSVRMHDEYLFGISEVSSSWPEAAMQAQAIAARSYGLSKIADGLRKSCSCHVDDGGGPYSDQTFTGWAKQSGPKGDRWADAVRATNSSDTSSLTVLYKGKPIKAFYTSSTGGATTSVKDVWGGDLPYAVSVDDHWALHPDNTNRAWSVKVSQTAAAKAFGVTDVWKLSVGDRLSSGAAKTVTATLQDGSQRSIDATDARTAFGLKSTYISAIDGAGGAAGGAQPDAGSSGAGSGSGSDAGGAESTAADPVASVDGVRVTLKVGPTLRPRAGSSVRFAGKVRPKKGAKGLLVERQMFVNGAWVVKDKTRTNKAGRYSFRIKKAIPAGATYSYRIVVIRKGAVVASSPEQQITVRPKRKR
;
A
#
# COMPACT_ATOMS: atom_id res chain seq x y z
N MET A 1 -31.69 61.52 31.10
CA MET A 1 -30.61 61.66 30.10
C MET A 1 -31.07 61.01 28.81
N LEU A 2 -31.49 61.87 27.87
CA LEU A 2 -31.64 61.75 26.40
C LEU A 2 -31.81 60.32 25.82
N ALA A 3 -33.04 59.87 25.51
CA ALA A 3 -33.86 60.18 24.32
C ALA A 3 -33.46 59.38 23.06
N ALA A 4 -34.29 58.37 22.72
CA ALA A 4 -35.12 58.22 21.50
C ALA A 4 -34.57 58.70 20.12
N PRO A 5 -35.19 58.36 18.95
CA PRO A 5 -35.85 57.13 18.47
C PRO A 5 -35.66 56.91 16.92
N ARG A 6 -36.54 56.09 16.28
CA ARG A 6 -37.08 56.19 14.89
C ARG A 6 -36.17 55.83 13.70
N SER A 7 -36.45 54.73 12.99
CA SER A 7 -37.35 54.58 11.82
C SER A 7 -36.92 55.34 10.54
N ALA A 8 -36.63 54.63 9.45
CA ALA A 8 -36.98 55.06 8.08
C ALA A 8 -36.78 53.93 7.05
N SER A 9 -37.90 53.54 6.45
CA SER A 9 -38.06 52.73 5.26
C SER A 9 -37.39 53.34 4.03
N ARG A 10 -36.98 52.49 3.07
CA ARG A 10 -37.24 52.72 1.63
C ARG A 10 -37.19 51.41 0.82
N LEU A 11 -38.40 51.00 0.45
CA LEU A 11 -38.78 50.19 -0.71
C LEU A 11 -38.08 50.69 -1.99
N VAL A 12 -37.61 49.77 -2.84
CA VAL A 12 -38.06 49.70 -4.25
C VAL A 12 -38.23 48.23 -4.62
N LEU A 13 -39.46 47.93 -5.02
CA LEU A 13 -39.96 46.69 -5.59
C LEU A 13 -39.62 46.67 -7.10
N ALA A 14 -39.15 45.52 -7.61
CA ALA A 14 -39.35 45.17 -9.02
C ALA A 14 -39.42 43.63 -9.13
N CYS A 15 -40.64 43.13 -9.32
CA CYS A 15 -40.94 41.77 -9.75
C CYS A 15 -40.33 41.48 -11.13
N VAL A 16 -39.84 40.25 -11.37
CA VAL A 16 -40.32 39.33 -12.45
C VAL A 16 -39.93 37.89 -12.09
N ALA A 17 -40.97 37.13 -11.74
CA ALA A 17 -41.33 35.75 -12.12
C ALA A 17 -40.28 34.70 -12.57
N SER A 18 -40.53 33.50 -12.00
CA SER A 18 -40.48 32.17 -12.63
C SER A 18 -39.16 31.38 -12.67
N GLY A 19 -39.18 30.25 -11.96
CA GLY A 19 -38.20 29.17 -12.11
C GLY A 19 -38.08 28.33 -10.84
N ILE A 20 -39.00 27.38 -10.65
CA ILE A 20 -38.87 26.32 -9.64
C ILE A 20 -37.64 25.50 -10.01
N VAL A 21 -36.54 25.74 -9.30
CA VAL A 21 -35.38 24.85 -9.27
C VAL A 21 -35.64 23.88 -8.13
N VAL A 22 -35.82 22.60 -8.47
CA VAL A 22 -35.79 21.50 -7.49
C VAL A 22 -34.35 21.47 -6.96
N ALA A 23 -34.16 22.11 -5.82
CA ALA A 23 -32.92 22.09 -5.08
C ALA A 23 -32.69 20.68 -4.53
N SER A 24 -31.53 20.12 -4.83
CA SER A 24 -30.96 18.98 -4.13
C SER A 24 -31.06 19.24 -2.62
N LEU A 25 -31.84 18.41 -1.93
CA LEU A 25 -31.97 18.42 -0.47
C LEU A 25 -30.63 18.00 0.17
N LEU A 26 -29.70 18.94 0.26
CA LEU A 26 -28.73 19.00 1.33
C LEU A 26 -29.40 19.77 2.47
N VAL A 27 -29.98 19.04 3.42
CA VAL A 27 -30.48 19.65 4.67
C VAL A 27 -29.25 20.07 5.49
N PRO A 28 -29.15 21.34 5.91
CA PRO A 28 -28.12 21.75 6.86
C PRO A 28 -28.45 21.14 8.22
N ILE A 29 -27.50 20.39 8.80
CA ILE A 29 -27.57 19.93 10.19
C ILE A 29 -27.47 21.18 11.07
N ALA A 30 -28.61 21.65 11.55
CA ALA A 30 -28.67 22.60 12.65
C ALA A 30 -28.60 21.80 13.96
N ASP A 31 -27.68 22.20 14.85
CA ASP A 31 -27.61 21.74 16.24
C ASP A 31 -28.98 21.90 16.91
N LEU A 32 -29.63 20.77 17.17
CA LEU A 32 -30.76 20.66 18.10
C LEU A 32 -30.42 19.59 19.13
N SER A 33 -29.55 19.96 20.06
CA SER A 33 -29.44 19.30 21.35
C SER A 33 -30.70 19.58 22.16
N THR A 34 -31.56 18.57 22.35
CA THR A 34 -32.34 18.30 23.59
C THR A 34 -33.41 17.25 23.28
N GLY A 35 -33.26 16.06 23.88
CA GLY A 35 -34.26 14.98 23.82
C GLY A 35 -33.66 13.58 23.65
N ALA A 36 -32.61 13.23 24.40
CA ALA A 36 -32.12 11.86 24.47
C ALA A 36 -33.00 11.08 25.48
N ALA A 37 -33.77 10.12 24.99
CA ALA A 37 -34.17 8.96 25.78
C ALA A 37 -32.91 8.09 25.98
N ASP A 38 -32.75 7.54 27.19
CA ASP A 38 -31.55 6.89 27.72
C ASP A 38 -30.88 5.94 26.72
N ARG A 39 -29.80 6.40 26.07
CA ARG A 39 -28.81 5.50 25.48
C ARG A 39 -28.07 4.83 26.63
N LEU A 40 -27.80 3.52 26.54
CA LEU A 40 -26.73 2.92 27.33
C LEU A 40 -25.47 3.75 27.06
N ALA A 41 -24.93 4.39 28.10
CA ALA A 41 -23.76 5.26 27.95
C ALA A 41 -22.58 4.45 27.37
N GLU A 42 -21.77 5.09 26.51
CA GLU A 42 -20.53 4.49 26.02
C GLU A 42 -19.71 3.96 27.21
N ARG A 43 -19.40 2.66 27.20
CA ARG A 43 -18.72 2.00 28.32
C ARG A 43 -17.22 2.03 28.12
N ALA A 44 -16.48 2.05 29.23
CA ALA A 44 -15.03 1.91 29.16
C ALA A 44 -14.65 0.54 28.57
N PRO A 45 -13.62 0.46 27.71
CA PRO A 45 -13.19 -0.80 27.13
C PRO A 45 -12.66 -1.74 28.21
N VAL A 46 -13.12 -2.99 28.20
CA VAL A 46 -12.64 -4.04 29.12
C VAL A 46 -11.47 -4.76 28.46
N THR A 47 -10.34 -4.83 29.16
CA THR A 47 -9.15 -5.50 28.64
C THR A 47 -9.09 -6.94 29.17
N PRO A 48 -8.96 -7.95 28.30
CA PRO A 48 -8.87 -9.34 28.73
C PRO A 48 -7.54 -9.60 29.44
N VAL A 49 -7.58 -10.41 30.49
CA VAL A 49 -6.40 -11.12 31.01
C VAL A 49 -6.20 -12.36 30.13
N LEU A 50 -4.99 -12.51 29.60
CA LEU A 50 -4.64 -13.60 28.70
C LEU A 50 -3.41 -14.34 29.21
N THR A 51 -3.54 -15.65 29.38
CA THR A 51 -2.43 -16.54 29.66
C THR A 51 -2.25 -17.50 28.49
N SER A 52 -1.01 -17.66 28.00
CA SER A 52 -0.65 -18.70 27.03
C SER A 52 0.34 -19.67 27.67
N ILE A 53 0.06 -20.97 27.56
CA ILE A 53 0.91 -22.03 28.09
C ILE A 53 1.32 -22.94 26.93
N PRO A 54 2.63 -23.04 26.61
CA PRO A 54 3.12 -24.01 25.64
C PRO A 54 2.79 -25.44 26.04
N LEU A 55 2.34 -26.25 25.09
CA LEU A 55 1.98 -27.65 25.30
C LEU A 55 3.14 -28.56 24.84
N ALA A 56 3.55 -29.49 25.70
CA ALA A 56 4.57 -30.48 25.35
C ALA A 56 4.47 -31.71 26.27
N GLY A 57 5.01 -32.83 25.79
CA GLY A 57 5.14 -34.07 26.56
C GLY A 57 3.87 -34.92 26.60
N ILE A 58 4.04 -36.15 27.11
CA ILE A 58 2.97 -37.15 27.29
C ILE A 58 3.01 -37.63 28.74
N ASP A 59 1.97 -37.30 29.50
CA ASP A 59 1.64 -37.87 30.80
C ASP A 59 0.73 -39.09 30.59
N GLU A 60 1.28 -40.28 30.82
CA GLU A 60 0.60 -41.56 30.65
C GLU A 60 -0.66 -41.70 31.53
N SER A 61 -0.71 -41.00 32.67
CA SER A 61 -1.91 -40.99 33.52
C SER A 61 -3.07 -40.29 32.83
N ALA A 62 -2.80 -39.19 32.12
CA ALA A 62 -3.78 -38.46 31.33
C ALA A 62 -4.28 -39.28 30.13
N VAL A 63 -3.38 -40.03 29.48
CA VAL A 63 -3.73 -40.94 28.37
C VAL A 63 -4.68 -42.05 28.84
N THR A 64 -4.40 -42.63 30.00
CA THR A 64 -5.21 -43.71 30.59
C THR A 64 -6.58 -43.20 31.05
N ASP A 65 -6.61 -42.06 31.75
CA ASP A 65 -7.82 -41.46 32.32
C ASP A 65 -8.80 -40.95 31.25
N SER A 66 -8.29 -40.45 30.12
CA SER A 66 -9.13 -39.97 29.01
C SER A 66 -9.60 -41.07 28.03
N ALA A 67 -9.22 -42.34 28.25
CA ALA A 67 -9.52 -43.44 27.32
C ALA A 67 -11.04 -43.70 27.16
N VAL A 68 -11.85 -43.48 28.20
CA VAL A 68 -13.32 -43.64 28.13
C VAL A 68 -13.95 -42.49 27.34
N SER A 69 -13.51 -41.26 27.55
CA SER A 69 -13.96 -40.09 26.78
C SER A 69 -13.56 -40.19 25.30
N MET A 70 -12.39 -40.77 25.01
CA MET A 70 -11.97 -41.09 23.64
C MET A 70 -12.89 -42.09 22.95
N ALA A 71 -13.38 -43.11 23.66
CA ALA A 71 -14.33 -44.10 23.13
C ALA A 71 -15.72 -43.49 22.89
N SER A 72 -16.12 -42.51 23.70
CA SER A 72 -17.38 -41.77 23.51
C SER A 72 -17.34 -40.78 22.34
N TRP A 73 -16.13 -40.37 21.90
CA TRP A 73 -15.93 -39.47 20.77
C TRP A 73 -16.41 -40.10 19.46
N ASP A 74 -16.20 -41.40 19.26
CA ASP A 74 -16.67 -42.12 18.06
C ASP A 74 -18.21 -42.22 18.00
N ALA A 75 -18.92 -42.08 19.12
CA ALA A 75 -20.39 -41.97 19.15
C ALA A 75 -20.90 -40.54 18.88
N LEU A 76 -20.05 -39.51 19.05
CA LEU A 76 -20.41 -38.10 18.81
C LEU A 76 -20.17 -37.67 17.36
N VAL A 77 -19.25 -38.33 16.66
CA VAL A 77 -18.87 -38.07 15.25
C VAL A 77 -19.41 -39.16 14.29
N GLY A 78 -20.09 -40.18 14.83
CA GLY A 78 -20.42 -41.43 14.15
C GLY A 78 -21.77 -41.52 13.41
N ASP A 79 -22.50 -40.43 13.18
CA ASP A 79 -23.84 -40.48 12.56
C ASP A 79 -23.99 -39.65 11.27
N VAL A 80 -22.91 -39.50 10.51
CA VAL A 80 -22.98 -39.07 9.10
C VAL A 80 -22.48 -40.20 8.22
N HIS A 81 -23.21 -41.32 8.23
CA HIS A 81 -23.14 -42.29 7.14
C HIS A 81 -24.01 -41.79 5.99
N VAL A 82 -23.44 -41.77 4.80
CA VAL A 82 -23.94 -41.09 3.59
C VAL A 82 -25.11 -41.84 2.92
N ASP A 83 -25.75 -42.81 3.57
CA ASP A 83 -26.68 -43.75 2.90
C ASP A 83 -28.15 -43.69 3.36
N SER A 84 -28.58 -42.74 4.20
CA SER A 84 -29.97 -42.74 4.74
C SER A 84 -30.76 -41.44 4.64
N LEU A 85 -30.51 -40.61 3.62
CA LEU A 85 -31.44 -39.54 3.23
C LEU A 85 -32.00 -39.84 1.83
N GLY A 86 -33.16 -40.49 1.79
CA GLY A 86 -33.89 -40.83 0.58
C GLY A 86 -34.32 -39.61 -0.24
N LEU A 87 -33.37 -38.99 -0.93
CA LEU A 87 -33.60 -38.00 -1.97
C LEU A 87 -33.69 -38.73 -3.30
N ALA A 88 -34.87 -38.69 -3.91
CA ALA A 88 -35.10 -39.19 -5.25
C ALA A 88 -34.18 -38.46 -6.26
N PRO A 89 -33.60 -39.18 -7.24
CA PRO A 89 -32.79 -38.55 -8.27
C PRO A 89 -33.69 -37.77 -9.25
N LEU A 90 -33.38 -36.49 -9.47
CA LEU A 90 -33.96 -35.72 -10.58
C LEU A 90 -33.23 -36.06 -11.90
N PRO A 91 -33.91 -35.94 -13.06
CA PRO A 91 -33.56 -36.67 -14.28
C PRO A 91 -32.38 -36.03 -15.03
N GLU A 92 -31.46 -36.87 -15.51
CA GLU A 92 -30.44 -36.47 -16.49
C GLU A 92 -31.10 -36.12 -17.84
N SER A 93 -30.87 -34.90 -18.33
CA SER A 93 -31.01 -34.58 -19.75
C SER A 93 -29.74 -35.02 -20.47
N GLY A 94 -29.91 -36.00 -21.37
CA GLY A 94 -28.80 -36.78 -21.91
C GLY A 94 -27.91 -36.08 -22.94
N ALA A 95 -26.63 -36.50 -22.98
CA ALA A 95 -26.00 -37.09 -24.17
C ALA A 95 -24.57 -37.62 -23.87
N SER A 96 -24.44 -38.93 -24.06
CA SER A 96 -23.26 -39.73 -24.48
C SER A 96 -21.94 -39.74 -23.68
N ALA A 97 -21.80 -40.81 -22.89
CA ALA A 97 -20.78 -41.88 -22.99
C ALA A 97 -19.28 -41.52 -22.93
N GLY A 98 -18.62 -41.96 -21.85
CA GLY A 98 -17.26 -42.52 -21.94
C GLY A 98 -16.29 -42.21 -20.81
N ALA A 99 -16.57 -42.58 -19.55
CA ALA A 99 -15.50 -42.85 -18.57
C ALA A 99 -16.03 -43.73 -17.44
N ARG A 100 -15.52 -44.96 -17.32
CA ARG A 100 -15.66 -45.76 -16.09
C ARG A 100 -14.87 -45.06 -14.99
N VAL A 101 -15.54 -44.42 -14.03
CA VAL A 101 -14.91 -44.02 -12.78
C VAL A 101 -14.70 -45.29 -11.96
N ALA A 102 -13.45 -45.68 -11.79
CA ALA A 102 -13.07 -46.71 -10.84
C ALA A 102 -13.55 -46.27 -9.45
N GLN A 103 -14.23 -47.17 -8.72
CA GLN A 103 -14.43 -47.01 -7.28
C GLN A 103 -13.04 -46.91 -6.64
N VAL A 104 -12.67 -45.70 -6.22
CA VAL A 104 -11.49 -45.48 -5.38
C VAL A 104 -11.87 -46.02 -4.00
N ALA A 105 -11.19 -47.09 -3.58
CA ALA A 105 -11.26 -47.56 -2.21
C ALA A 105 -10.86 -46.40 -1.27
N ALA A 106 -11.67 -46.18 -0.22
CA ALA A 106 -11.37 -45.17 0.79
C ALA A 106 -9.93 -45.36 1.32
N PRO A 107 -9.12 -44.29 1.44
CA PRO A 107 -7.77 -44.41 1.95
C PRO A 107 -7.81 -44.94 3.39
N THR A 108 -6.97 -45.92 3.70
CA THR A 108 -6.76 -46.42 5.05
C THR A 108 -6.22 -45.30 5.93
N ARG A 109 -7.09 -44.70 6.76
CA ARG A 109 -6.76 -43.61 7.70
C ARG A 109 -5.72 -44.12 8.70
N ALA A 110 -4.61 -43.41 8.85
CA ALA A 110 -3.58 -43.76 9.84
C ALA A 110 -4.19 -43.76 11.26
N PRO A 111 -3.78 -44.68 12.16
CA PRO A 111 -4.29 -44.70 13.52
C PRO A 111 -3.88 -43.42 14.27
N LEU A 112 -4.84 -42.82 14.98
CA LEU A 112 -4.57 -41.69 15.87
C LEU A 112 -3.77 -42.18 17.08
N ARG A 113 -2.75 -41.41 17.46
CA ARG A 113 -1.90 -41.69 18.62
C ARG A 113 -1.74 -40.44 19.47
N PRO A 114 -1.56 -40.56 20.80
CA PRO A 114 -1.25 -39.41 21.65
C PRO A 114 0.02 -38.73 21.15
N ALA A 115 -0.10 -37.45 20.84
CA ALA A 115 1.02 -36.59 20.47
C ALA A 115 1.39 -35.67 21.64
N ILE A 116 0.38 -35.23 22.41
CA ILE A 116 0.52 -34.44 23.63
C ILE A 116 -0.49 -34.91 24.66
N ALA A 117 -0.07 -35.07 25.90
CA ALA A 117 -0.96 -35.23 27.04
C ALA A 117 -0.32 -34.54 28.25
N THR A 118 -0.87 -33.43 28.73
CA THR A 118 -0.23 -32.65 29.80
C THR A 118 -0.56 -33.21 31.18
N ALA A 119 0.30 -32.92 32.16
CA ALA A 119 -0.07 -33.05 33.57
C ALA A 119 -1.16 -32.02 33.93
N GLN A 120 -1.87 -32.27 35.03
CA GLN A 120 -2.80 -31.30 35.62
C GLN A 120 -2.05 -30.02 36.02
N THR A 121 -2.44 -28.88 35.44
CA THR A 121 -1.77 -27.59 35.66
C THR A 121 -2.70 -26.66 36.43
N SER A 122 -2.23 -26.10 37.54
CA SER A 122 -2.97 -25.02 38.25
C SER A 122 -2.65 -23.67 37.62
N THR A 123 -3.66 -22.81 37.53
CA THR A 123 -3.59 -21.51 36.84
C THR A 123 -4.29 -20.43 37.67
N GLU A 124 -4.14 -19.17 37.28
CA GLU A 124 -5.08 -18.13 37.69
C GLU A 124 -6.47 -18.41 37.10
N GLY A 125 -7.49 -17.70 37.60
CA GLY A 125 -8.87 -17.80 37.13
C GLY A 125 -9.00 -17.52 35.63
N PHE A 126 -9.77 -18.32 34.91
CA PHE A 126 -10.10 -18.08 33.51
C PHE A 126 -11.53 -18.51 33.19
N GLY A 127 -12.16 -17.80 32.25
CA GLY A 127 -13.52 -18.06 31.75
C GLY A 127 -13.60 -18.64 30.34
N LEU A 128 -12.47 -18.78 29.64
CA LEU A 128 -12.40 -19.44 28.33
C LEU A 128 -11.05 -20.14 28.13
N VAL A 129 -11.10 -21.35 27.56
CA VAL A 129 -9.93 -22.14 27.16
C VAL A 129 -10.02 -22.59 25.71
N GLY A 130 -8.91 -22.52 24.97
CA GLY A 130 -8.80 -23.10 23.63
C GLY A 130 -7.36 -23.45 23.29
N VAL A 131 -7.16 -24.30 22.27
CA VAL A 131 -5.82 -24.71 21.84
C VAL A 131 -5.48 -24.08 20.50
N THR A 132 -4.26 -23.58 20.34
CA THR A 132 -3.75 -22.98 19.10
C THR A 132 -2.44 -23.61 18.65
N THR A 133 -2.18 -23.63 17.35
CA THR A 133 -0.99 -24.18 16.70
C THR A 133 -0.49 -23.22 15.62
N ALA A 134 0.81 -23.28 15.30
CA ALA A 134 1.39 -22.46 14.22
C ALA A 134 1.12 -23.02 12.82
N SER A 135 0.66 -24.28 12.70
CA SER A 135 0.27 -24.91 11.45
C SER A 135 -1.11 -25.59 11.58
N PRO A 136 -1.87 -25.75 10.48
CA PRO A 136 -3.20 -26.36 10.53
C PRO A 136 -3.16 -27.73 11.21
N LEU A 137 -4.11 -27.98 12.11
CA LEU A 137 -4.35 -29.33 12.61
C LEU A 137 -5.02 -30.15 11.50
N ASP A 138 -4.61 -31.40 11.36
CA ASP A 138 -5.32 -32.34 10.51
C ASP A 138 -6.76 -32.51 11.06
N VAL A 139 -7.76 -32.44 10.18
CA VAL A 139 -9.20 -32.47 10.54
C VAL A 139 -9.62 -33.75 11.28
N THR A 140 -8.75 -34.78 11.27
CA THR A 140 -8.95 -36.05 11.95
C THR A 140 -8.35 -36.07 13.36
N SER A 141 -7.55 -35.06 13.71
CA SER A 141 -6.95 -34.91 15.04
C SER A 141 -8.02 -34.73 16.12
N ARG A 142 -7.74 -35.23 17.32
CA ARG A 142 -8.63 -35.10 18.48
C ARG A 142 -7.97 -34.23 19.52
N VAL A 143 -8.65 -33.16 19.92
CA VAL A 143 -8.23 -32.32 21.05
C VAL A 143 -9.23 -32.49 22.18
N LEU A 144 -8.75 -32.85 23.37
CA LEU A 144 -9.54 -32.94 24.59
C LEU A 144 -8.99 -31.95 25.61
N VAL A 145 -9.89 -31.29 26.33
CA VAL A 145 -9.57 -30.45 27.47
C VAL A 145 -10.40 -30.87 28.67
N ARG A 146 -9.85 -30.75 29.87
CA ARG A 146 -10.65 -30.65 31.08
C ARG A 146 -10.14 -29.52 31.95
N VAL A 147 -11.03 -28.98 32.76
CA VAL A 147 -10.76 -27.81 33.59
C VAL A 147 -11.10 -28.11 35.04
N ARG A 148 -10.51 -27.37 35.97
CA ARG A 148 -10.83 -27.45 37.40
C ARG A 148 -11.65 -26.24 37.82
N GLU A 149 -12.86 -26.48 38.26
CA GLU A 149 -13.76 -25.48 38.83
C GLU A 149 -13.93 -25.75 40.34
N SER A 150 -14.82 -25.00 41.00
CA SER A 150 -15.01 -25.06 42.46
C SER A 150 -15.44 -26.44 43.00
N ASP A 151 -16.08 -27.26 42.16
CA ASP A 151 -16.57 -28.60 42.47
C ASP A 151 -15.59 -29.72 42.08
N GLY A 152 -14.44 -29.39 41.50
CA GLY A 152 -13.37 -30.31 41.14
C GLY A 152 -13.01 -30.29 39.65
N TRP A 153 -12.41 -31.38 39.18
CA TRP A 153 -12.05 -31.53 37.77
C TRP A 153 -13.27 -31.96 36.95
N SER A 154 -13.50 -31.29 35.82
CA SER A 154 -14.51 -31.68 34.85
C SER A 154 -14.17 -33.03 34.21
N ASN A 155 -15.18 -33.64 33.59
CA ASN A 155 -14.95 -34.68 32.58
C ASN A 155 -14.14 -34.09 31.40
N TRP A 156 -13.48 -34.96 30.64
CA TRP A 156 -12.81 -34.57 29.40
C TRP A 156 -13.82 -34.14 28.34
N THR A 157 -13.66 -32.92 27.83
CA THR A 157 -14.48 -32.27 26.83
C THR A 157 -13.73 -32.18 25.50
N PRO A 158 -14.32 -32.66 24.39
CA PRO A 158 -13.74 -32.49 23.07
C PRO A 158 -13.78 -31.03 22.61
N LEU A 159 -12.67 -30.56 22.04
CA LEU A 159 -12.59 -29.29 21.32
C LEU A 159 -12.45 -29.57 19.82
N PRO A 160 -13.49 -29.33 19.01
CA PRO A 160 -13.39 -29.43 17.56
C PRO A 160 -12.29 -28.53 17.00
N VAL A 161 -11.63 -28.91 15.91
CA VAL A 161 -10.72 -28.02 15.19
C VAL A 161 -11.52 -26.82 14.66
N SER A 162 -10.98 -25.61 14.82
CA SER A 162 -11.63 -24.36 14.41
C SER A 162 -11.93 -24.38 12.93
N GLU A 163 -13.18 -24.07 12.60
CA GLU A 163 -13.69 -23.98 11.23
C GLU A 163 -13.68 -22.55 10.69
N HIS A 164 -13.47 -21.59 11.58
CA HIS A 164 -13.28 -20.20 11.27
C HIS A 164 -11.88 -20.00 10.70
N ALA A 165 -11.78 -19.15 9.66
CA ALA A 165 -10.51 -18.71 9.08
C ALA A 165 -10.75 -17.47 8.20
N PRO A 166 -9.82 -16.49 8.21
CA PRO A 166 -9.77 -15.44 7.20
C PRO A 166 -9.48 -16.02 5.82
N ASP A 167 -9.93 -15.32 4.77
CA ASP A 167 -9.77 -15.77 3.39
C ASP A 167 -8.29 -16.00 3.03
N PRO A 168 -7.95 -17.14 2.39
CA PRO A 168 -6.58 -17.42 1.95
C PRO A 168 -6.01 -16.31 1.05
N GLY A 169 -4.75 -15.94 1.26
CA GLY A 169 -4.08 -14.88 0.50
C GLY A 169 -4.43 -13.45 0.94
N SER A 170 -5.35 -13.29 1.89
CA SER A 170 -5.66 -11.99 2.47
C SER A 170 -4.57 -11.52 3.46
N LEU A 171 -4.39 -10.20 3.64
CA LEU A 171 -3.48 -9.65 4.66
C LEU A 171 -3.82 -10.14 6.08
N GLU A 172 -5.10 -10.42 6.36
CA GLU A 172 -5.53 -10.90 7.67
C GLU A 172 -5.04 -12.32 7.94
N ALA A 173 -4.92 -13.16 6.90
CA ALA A 173 -4.39 -14.52 7.01
C ALA A 173 -2.88 -14.55 7.31
N GLN A 174 -2.16 -13.42 7.25
CA GLN A 174 -0.73 -13.37 7.55
C GLN A 174 -0.46 -13.40 9.06
N GLY A 175 0.27 -14.44 9.50
CA GLY A 175 0.66 -14.62 10.89
C GLY A 175 -0.50 -15.01 11.82
N VAL A 176 -1.61 -15.51 11.27
CA VAL A 176 -2.67 -16.16 12.06
C VAL A 176 -2.16 -17.46 12.67
N ARG A 177 -2.82 -17.90 13.73
CA ARG A 177 -2.67 -19.24 14.28
C ARG A 177 -3.89 -20.07 13.90
N PHE A 178 -3.70 -21.37 13.83
CA PHE A 178 -4.77 -22.35 13.72
C PHE A 178 -5.14 -22.79 15.13
N GLY A 179 -6.29 -23.39 15.33
CA GLY A 179 -6.68 -23.80 16.68
C GLY A 179 -7.96 -24.60 16.71
N THR A 180 -8.52 -24.75 17.90
CA THR A 180 -9.81 -25.38 18.15
C THR A 180 -10.92 -24.34 18.29
N GLU A 181 -12.18 -24.77 18.30
CA GLU A 181 -13.22 -23.98 18.92
C GLU A 181 -12.92 -23.81 20.42
N PRO A 182 -13.16 -22.62 21.01
CA PRO A 182 -12.92 -22.39 22.42
C PRO A 182 -14.06 -22.94 23.27
N LEU A 183 -13.72 -23.42 24.47
CA LEU A 183 -14.66 -23.76 25.52
C LEU A 183 -14.73 -22.63 26.54
N ILE A 184 -15.92 -22.08 26.74
CA ILE A 184 -16.21 -21.17 27.86
C ILE A 184 -16.46 -21.99 29.12
N THR A 185 -15.84 -21.57 30.22
CA THR A 185 -15.87 -22.18 31.55
C THR A 185 -16.53 -21.24 32.55
N GLY A 186 -16.82 -21.73 33.76
CA GLY A 186 -16.98 -20.85 34.92
C GLY A 186 -15.63 -20.26 35.34
N GLU A 187 -15.49 -19.85 36.61
CA GLU A 187 -14.19 -19.44 37.19
C GLU A 187 -13.27 -20.66 37.38
N ALA A 188 -12.69 -21.16 36.28
CA ALA A 188 -11.77 -22.29 36.29
C ALA A 188 -10.36 -21.85 36.71
N ASN A 189 -9.65 -22.67 37.48
CA ASN A 189 -8.30 -22.37 38.00
C ASN A 189 -7.31 -23.53 37.79
N GLY A 190 -7.62 -24.40 36.83
CA GLY A 190 -6.73 -25.46 36.40
C GLY A 190 -7.14 -26.01 35.04
N VAL A 191 -6.17 -26.51 34.29
CA VAL A 191 -6.35 -27.02 32.93
C VAL A 191 -5.53 -28.27 32.70
N GLN A 192 -6.06 -29.18 31.87
CA GLN A 192 -5.32 -30.32 31.33
C GLN A 192 -5.74 -30.57 29.88
N VAL A 193 -4.77 -30.83 29.00
CA VAL A 193 -4.99 -30.96 27.55
C VAL A 193 -4.42 -32.27 27.03
N ARG A 194 -5.13 -32.91 26.10
CA ARG A 194 -4.65 -34.03 25.30
C ARG A 194 -4.88 -33.76 23.82
N ILE A 195 -3.89 -34.05 22.99
CA ILE A 195 -3.94 -33.96 21.53
C ILE A 195 -3.49 -35.30 20.93
N ASP A 196 -4.36 -35.92 20.15
CA ASP A 196 -4.05 -37.12 19.38
C ASP A 196 -4.05 -36.76 17.88
N THR A 197 -2.95 -37.07 17.19
CA THR A 197 -2.75 -36.77 15.76
C THR A 197 -2.53 -38.05 14.96
N PRO A 198 -2.75 -38.04 13.63
CA PRO A 198 -2.33 -39.13 12.76
C PRO A 198 -0.82 -39.38 12.91
N GLY A 199 -0.44 -40.60 13.31
CA GLY A 199 0.97 -40.95 13.51
C GLY A 199 1.59 -40.51 14.84
N GLY A 200 0.92 -39.66 15.63
CA GLY A 200 1.38 -39.21 16.96
C GLY A 200 2.43 -38.11 16.95
N GLU A 201 2.57 -37.38 15.83
CA GLU A 201 3.48 -36.25 15.74
C GLU A 201 2.89 -35.01 16.44
N ALA A 202 3.69 -34.34 17.26
CA ALA A 202 3.28 -33.13 17.97
C ALA A 202 3.05 -31.98 16.97
N PRO A 203 1.94 -31.23 17.07
CA PRO A 203 1.72 -30.04 16.25
C PRO A 203 2.82 -28.99 16.42
N VAL A 204 3.03 -28.14 15.42
CA VAL A 204 4.05 -27.07 15.48
C VAL A 204 3.60 -25.96 16.43
N ASP A 205 4.42 -25.66 17.44
CA ASP A 205 4.18 -24.64 18.48
C ASP A 205 2.75 -24.69 19.06
N PRO A 206 2.34 -25.79 19.72
CA PRO A 206 1.00 -25.90 20.29
C PRO A 206 0.93 -25.16 21.62
N GLN A 207 -0.14 -24.38 21.82
CA GLN A 207 -0.37 -23.57 23.01
C GLN A 207 -1.81 -23.73 23.49
N VAL A 208 -2.02 -23.84 24.80
CA VAL A 208 -3.34 -23.62 25.40
C VAL A 208 -3.44 -22.15 25.80
N MET A 209 -4.50 -21.50 25.33
CA MET A 209 -4.83 -20.11 25.62
C MET A 209 -5.94 -20.09 26.65
N LEU A 210 -5.74 -19.31 27.71
CA LEU A 210 -6.69 -19.09 28.79
C LEU A 210 -7.06 -17.61 28.80
N MET A 211 -8.35 -17.30 28.76
CA MET A 211 -8.86 -15.94 28.70
C MET A 211 -9.80 -15.68 29.85
N ASP A 212 -9.62 -14.52 30.47
CA ASP A 212 -10.50 -14.03 31.50
C ASP A 212 -10.88 -12.57 31.22
N ASN A 213 -12.18 -12.29 31.20
CA ASN A 213 -12.72 -10.94 31.20
C ASN A 213 -13.62 -10.82 32.41
N PRO A 214 -13.58 -9.73 33.18
CA PRO A 214 -14.51 -9.55 34.29
C PRO A 214 -15.94 -9.33 33.79
N VAL A 215 -16.92 -9.78 34.57
CA VAL A 215 -18.27 -9.18 34.60
C VAL A 215 -18.12 -7.83 35.29
N VAL A 216 -18.57 -6.76 34.64
CA VAL A 216 -18.54 -5.41 35.22
C VAL A 216 -19.95 -5.00 35.62
N ASP A 217 -20.11 -4.19 36.68
CA ASP A 217 -21.43 -3.84 37.24
C ASP A 217 -22.44 -3.36 36.17
N VAL A 218 -21.95 -2.60 35.18
CA VAL A 218 -22.77 -2.06 34.08
C VAL A 218 -23.29 -3.13 33.12
N ASP A 219 -22.74 -4.35 33.10
CA ASP A 219 -23.26 -5.44 32.26
C ASP A 219 -24.71 -5.80 32.60
N GLY A 220 -25.10 -5.68 33.88
CA GLY A 220 -26.48 -5.88 34.32
C GLY A 220 -27.49 -4.85 33.80
N ASP A 221 -27.02 -3.70 33.31
CA ASP A 221 -27.89 -2.65 32.74
C ASP A 221 -28.36 -2.95 31.32
N ILE A 222 -27.83 -4.00 30.68
CA ILE A 222 -28.24 -4.40 29.32
C ILE A 222 -29.65 -5.04 29.40
N PRO A 223 -30.68 -4.55 28.71
CA PRO A 223 -32.04 -5.11 28.77
C PRO A 223 -32.12 -6.56 28.28
N ILE A 224 -32.92 -7.41 28.94
CA ILE A 224 -33.18 -8.82 28.53
C ILE A 224 -34.27 -8.87 27.45
N GLY A 225 -34.10 -9.74 26.44
CA GLY A 225 -35.09 -10.03 25.41
C GLY A 225 -34.82 -9.35 24.06
N PRO A 226 -35.53 -9.77 22.99
CA PRO A 226 -35.62 -8.98 21.78
C PRO A 226 -36.30 -7.66 22.14
N VAL A 227 -35.56 -6.55 22.11
CA VAL A 227 -36.09 -5.23 22.50
C VAL A 227 -37.08 -4.78 21.43
N SER A 228 -38.37 -5.12 21.62
CA SER A 228 -39.43 -4.90 20.63
C SER A 228 -40.06 -3.51 20.67
N ASP A 229 -39.63 -2.60 21.56
CA ASP A 229 -40.22 -1.28 21.72
C ASP A 229 -39.17 -0.15 21.77
N GLY A 230 -38.91 0.51 20.63
CA GLY A 230 -38.68 1.97 20.56
C GLY A 230 -37.25 2.59 20.54
N LEU A 231 -36.64 2.67 19.34
CA LEU A 231 -35.79 3.72 18.70
C LEU A 231 -34.80 4.62 19.54
N PRO A 232 -33.56 4.90 19.05
CA PRO A 232 -33.39 5.70 17.82
C PRO A 232 -32.30 5.26 16.82
N ILE A 233 -32.68 5.16 15.54
CA ILE A 233 -31.83 5.56 14.42
C ILE A 233 -31.94 7.08 14.28
N SER A 234 -30.81 7.78 14.22
CA SER A 234 -30.78 9.17 13.76
C SER A 234 -31.21 9.23 12.29
N THR A 235 -32.51 9.40 12.06
CA THR A 235 -33.17 10.13 10.96
C THR A 235 -34.61 9.62 10.84
N VAL A 236 -35.54 10.54 10.66
CA VAL A 236 -37.00 10.33 10.53
C VAL A 236 -37.37 9.48 9.28
N ALA A 237 -36.39 8.89 8.58
CA ALA A 237 -36.56 8.06 7.39
C ALA A 237 -36.61 6.54 7.67
N ALA A 238 -36.16 6.07 8.84
CA ALA A 238 -36.13 4.63 9.14
C ALA A 238 -37.48 4.04 9.56
N ALA A 239 -38.43 4.88 9.99
CA ALA A 239 -39.76 4.45 10.44
C ALA A 239 -40.71 4.07 9.29
N THR A 240 -40.29 4.27 8.04
CA THR A 240 -41.07 3.95 6.83
C THR A 240 -40.45 2.81 6.03
N LEU A 241 -39.49 2.04 6.54
CA LEU A 241 -38.87 0.93 5.79
C LEU A 241 -39.53 -0.41 6.15
N GLY A 242 -39.72 -1.29 5.15
CA GLY A 242 -40.36 -2.60 5.32
C GLY A 242 -39.68 -3.54 6.35
N ALA A 243 -38.36 -3.39 6.57
CA ALA A 243 -37.61 -4.07 7.63
C ALA A 243 -36.56 -3.13 8.24
N PRO A 244 -36.85 -2.44 9.34
CA PRO A 244 -35.88 -1.57 10.01
C PRO A 244 -34.78 -2.39 10.69
N MET A 245 -33.66 -1.72 11.00
CA MET A 245 -32.58 -2.32 11.79
C MET A 245 -33.10 -2.68 13.19
N PRO A 246 -32.88 -3.93 13.67
CA PRO A 246 -33.26 -4.28 15.03
C PRO A 246 -32.34 -3.59 16.06
N THR A 247 -32.75 -3.63 17.32
CA THR A 247 -31.89 -3.21 18.42
C THR A 247 -30.68 -4.14 18.49
N ILE A 248 -29.48 -3.57 18.35
CA ILE A 248 -28.20 -4.30 18.40
C ILE A 248 -27.31 -3.59 19.41
N ILE A 249 -26.81 -4.34 20.38
CA ILE A 249 -25.83 -3.88 21.37
C ILE A 249 -24.52 -3.63 20.63
N THR A 250 -24.15 -2.37 20.53
CA THR A 250 -22.95 -1.91 19.84
C THR A 250 -21.68 -2.37 20.56
N ARG A 251 -20.57 -2.34 19.83
CA ARG A 251 -19.24 -2.62 20.40
C ARG A 251 -18.90 -1.78 21.63
N ALA A 252 -19.29 -0.51 21.63
CA ALA A 252 -19.10 0.37 22.78
C ALA A 252 -19.98 -0.03 23.99
N GLU A 253 -21.20 -0.53 23.75
CA GLU A 253 -22.13 -0.92 24.81
C GLU A 253 -21.79 -2.27 25.46
N TRP A 254 -21.21 -3.22 24.74
CA TRP A 254 -20.71 -4.47 25.36
C TRP A 254 -19.26 -4.37 25.87
N GLY A 255 -18.61 -3.21 25.71
CA GLY A 255 -17.28 -2.91 26.26
C GLY A 255 -16.11 -3.44 25.44
N ALA A 256 -16.25 -3.49 24.11
CA ALA A 256 -15.21 -3.93 23.19
C ALA A 256 -13.94 -3.09 23.31
N ASN A 257 -12.80 -3.75 23.56
CA ASN A 257 -11.51 -3.06 23.49
C ASN A 257 -11.00 -2.95 22.05
N GLU A 258 -11.25 -1.81 21.42
CA GLU A 258 -10.89 -1.56 20.01
C GLU A 258 -9.39 -1.52 19.74
N SER A 259 -8.55 -1.36 20.79
CA SER A 259 -7.09 -1.42 20.66
C SER A 259 -6.55 -2.83 20.37
N LEU A 260 -7.37 -3.87 20.55
CA LEU A 260 -6.95 -5.24 20.27
C LEU A 260 -6.87 -5.51 18.76
N ARG A 261 -7.68 -4.84 17.93
CA ARG A 261 -7.76 -5.08 16.47
C ARG A 261 -6.41 -4.91 15.77
N ARG A 262 -6.11 -5.80 14.82
CA ARG A 262 -4.85 -5.77 14.04
C ARG A 262 -4.96 -4.97 12.74
N ALA A 263 -6.15 -4.84 12.16
CA ALA A 263 -6.37 -4.18 10.89
C ALA A 263 -7.79 -3.57 10.78
N GLY A 264 -8.00 -2.75 9.76
CA GLY A 264 -9.33 -2.18 9.45
C GLY A 264 -10.27 -3.18 8.75
N PRO A 265 -11.58 -2.90 8.76
CA PRO A 265 -12.59 -3.76 8.16
C PRO A 265 -12.48 -3.84 6.64
N LYS A 266 -13.01 -4.93 6.08
CA LYS A 266 -13.15 -5.17 4.64
C LYS A 266 -14.61 -5.31 4.27
N TYR A 267 -14.93 -5.02 3.03
CA TYR A 267 -16.30 -4.98 2.55
C TYR A 267 -16.45 -5.77 1.25
N SER A 268 -17.51 -6.56 1.18
CA SER A 268 -18.03 -7.12 -0.07
C SER A 268 -18.85 -6.04 -0.81
N GLY A 269 -19.06 -6.23 -2.12
CA GLY A 269 -19.96 -5.37 -2.89
C GLY A 269 -21.45 -5.61 -2.58
N THR A 270 -21.80 -6.77 -2.01
CA THR A 270 -23.17 -7.16 -1.67
C THR A 270 -23.18 -8.31 -0.65
N ILE A 271 -24.35 -8.61 -0.08
CA ILE A 271 -24.64 -9.86 0.62
C ILE A 271 -25.57 -10.72 -0.25
N LYS A 272 -25.21 -11.99 -0.46
CA LYS A 272 -25.99 -13.01 -1.17
C LYS A 272 -26.63 -14.03 -0.24
N ALA A 273 -25.97 -14.36 0.87
CA ALA A 273 -26.47 -15.33 1.84
C ALA A 273 -26.12 -14.95 3.29
N ALA A 274 -26.88 -15.52 4.23
CA ALA A 274 -26.71 -15.39 5.66
C ALA A 274 -26.57 -16.78 6.29
N PHE A 275 -25.54 -16.97 7.13
CA PHE A 275 -25.31 -18.25 7.81
C PHE A 275 -25.58 -18.17 9.30
N LEU A 276 -26.37 -19.12 9.81
CA LEU A 276 -26.53 -19.34 11.23
C LEU A 276 -25.39 -20.23 11.74
N HIS A 277 -24.73 -19.74 12.79
CA HIS A 277 -23.68 -20.44 13.51
C HIS A 277 -24.10 -20.66 14.96
N HIS A 278 -23.35 -21.51 15.65
CA HIS A 278 -23.31 -21.50 17.11
C HIS A 278 -21.87 -21.53 17.60
N THR A 279 -21.66 -21.14 18.85
CA THR A 279 -20.39 -21.35 19.54
C THR A 279 -20.39 -22.69 20.27
N VAL A 280 -19.24 -23.22 20.70
CA VAL A 280 -19.19 -24.50 21.44
C VAL A 280 -19.21 -24.28 22.97
N THR A 281 -19.83 -23.18 23.40
CA THR A 281 -19.69 -22.61 24.75
C THR A 281 -20.74 -23.16 25.72
N SER A 282 -20.51 -23.01 27.03
CA SER A 282 -21.55 -23.32 28.02
C SER A 282 -22.83 -22.52 27.74
N ASN A 283 -23.98 -23.16 27.90
CA ASN A 283 -25.29 -22.48 27.87
C ASN A 283 -25.71 -22.02 29.28
N ALA A 284 -24.89 -22.26 30.30
CA ALA A 284 -25.19 -21.97 31.70
C ALA A 284 -24.52 -20.67 32.14
N TYR A 285 -24.91 -19.55 31.51
CA TYR A 285 -24.49 -18.20 31.91
C TYR A 285 -25.72 -17.31 32.18
N SER A 286 -25.61 -16.36 33.10
CA SER A 286 -26.67 -15.41 33.45
C SER A 286 -26.77 -14.25 32.43
N PRO A 287 -27.86 -13.47 32.43
CA PRO A 287 -27.94 -12.28 31.59
C PRO A 287 -26.80 -11.28 31.82
N GLU A 288 -26.31 -11.14 33.04
CA GLU A 288 -25.21 -10.24 33.40
C GLU A 288 -23.87 -10.74 32.81
N GLU A 289 -23.73 -12.05 32.60
CA GLU A 289 -22.54 -12.68 32.02
C GLU A 289 -22.53 -12.65 30.48
N SER A 290 -23.63 -12.32 29.80
CA SER A 290 -23.70 -12.35 28.32
C SER A 290 -22.61 -11.52 27.64
N ALA A 291 -22.40 -10.28 28.07
CA ALA A 291 -21.41 -9.40 27.46
C ALA A 291 -19.97 -9.89 27.72
N GLN A 292 -19.73 -10.51 28.87
CA GLN A 292 -18.46 -11.16 29.19
C GLN A 292 -18.15 -12.28 28.19
N GLN A 293 -19.15 -13.10 27.82
CA GLN A 293 -18.96 -14.16 26.81
C GLN A 293 -18.58 -13.60 25.44
N VAL A 294 -19.19 -12.50 25.01
CA VAL A 294 -18.83 -11.82 23.76
C VAL A 294 -17.40 -11.28 23.81
N ARG A 295 -16.98 -10.70 24.95
CA ARG A 295 -15.60 -10.23 25.16
C ARG A 295 -14.57 -11.36 25.16
N ASN A 296 -14.91 -12.50 25.77
CA ASN A 296 -14.07 -13.71 25.75
C ASN A 296 -13.85 -14.20 24.32
N LEU A 297 -14.91 -14.30 23.51
CA LEU A 297 -14.81 -14.67 22.09
C LEU A 297 -13.99 -13.65 21.27
N TYR A 298 -14.17 -12.35 21.54
CA TYR A 298 -13.40 -11.30 20.88
C TYR A 298 -11.89 -11.43 21.16
N GLY A 299 -11.53 -11.66 22.43
CA GLY A 299 -10.17 -11.97 22.85
C GLY A 299 -9.63 -13.23 22.17
N TRP A 300 -10.47 -14.27 22.03
CA TRP A 300 -10.11 -15.52 21.38
C TRP A 300 -9.69 -15.34 19.93
N PHE A 301 -10.53 -14.68 19.13
CA PHE A 301 -10.22 -14.44 17.73
C PHE A 301 -8.99 -13.55 17.58
N VAL A 302 -8.87 -12.45 18.33
CA VAL A 302 -7.83 -11.45 18.09
C VAL A 302 -6.48 -11.78 18.72
N LYS A 303 -6.46 -12.43 19.88
CA LYS A 303 -5.20 -12.78 20.58
C LYS A 303 -4.84 -14.25 20.50
N GLY A 304 -5.83 -15.15 20.52
CA GLY A 304 -5.61 -16.59 20.34
C GLY A 304 -5.29 -16.93 18.89
N LEU A 305 -6.30 -16.82 18.01
CA LEU A 305 -6.16 -17.13 16.58
C LEU A 305 -5.48 -16.02 15.77
N ARG A 306 -5.31 -14.84 16.37
CA ARG A 306 -4.70 -13.66 15.77
C ARG A 306 -5.45 -13.14 14.55
N TYR A 307 -6.76 -13.21 14.51
CA TYR A 307 -7.55 -12.55 13.47
C TYR A 307 -7.48 -11.03 13.63
N SER A 308 -7.90 -10.29 12.60
CA SER A 308 -7.90 -8.83 12.68
C SER A 308 -8.98 -8.30 13.62
N ASP A 309 -10.08 -9.04 13.77
CA ASP A 309 -11.23 -8.74 14.63
C ASP A 309 -12.02 -10.05 14.88
N MET A 310 -13.13 -9.98 15.65
CA MET A 310 -14.15 -11.02 15.81
C MET A 310 -14.48 -11.71 14.49
N ALA A 311 -14.58 -13.05 14.44
CA ALA A 311 -14.87 -13.77 13.18
C ALA A 311 -16.32 -13.55 12.69
N TYR A 312 -17.29 -13.55 13.60
CA TYR A 312 -18.71 -13.38 13.27
C TYR A 312 -19.09 -11.90 13.11
N ASN A 313 -20.01 -11.62 12.19
CA ASN A 313 -20.55 -10.26 12.02
C ASN A 313 -21.44 -9.88 13.20
N PHE A 314 -22.29 -10.80 13.65
CA PHE A 314 -23.22 -10.61 14.75
C PHE A 314 -23.24 -11.82 15.67
N LEU A 315 -23.62 -11.61 16.93
CA LEU A 315 -23.86 -12.68 17.89
C LEU A 315 -25.26 -12.50 18.50
N VAL A 316 -25.90 -13.61 18.86
CA VAL A 316 -27.14 -13.62 19.62
C VAL A 316 -26.96 -14.46 20.88
N ASP A 317 -27.27 -13.92 22.05
CA ASP A 317 -27.23 -14.69 23.29
C ASP A 317 -28.53 -15.50 23.49
N ARG A 318 -28.53 -16.44 24.45
CA ARG A 318 -29.69 -17.29 24.77
C ARG A 318 -30.93 -16.53 25.25
N PHE A 319 -30.79 -15.23 25.57
CA PHE A 319 -31.87 -14.35 25.98
C PHE A 319 -32.41 -13.51 24.81
N GLY A 320 -31.91 -13.72 23.59
CA GLY A 320 -32.32 -13.00 22.39
C GLY A 320 -31.65 -11.64 22.21
N ARG A 321 -30.59 -11.30 22.94
CA ARG A 321 -29.87 -10.03 22.73
C ARG A 321 -28.92 -10.13 21.55
N LEU A 322 -29.01 -9.18 20.62
CA LEU A 322 -28.11 -9.08 19.46
C LEU A 322 -26.90 -8.20 19.79
N TYR A 323 -25.71 -8.64 19.37
CA TYR A 323 -24.46 -7.92 19.55
C TYR A 323 -23.80 -7.65 18.20
N GLU A 324 -23.24 -6.45 18.04
CA GLU A 324 -22.31 -6.14 16.96
C GLU A 324 -21.00 -6.91 17.19
N GLY A 325 -20.72 -7.89 16.33
CA GLY A 325 -19.49 -8.68 16.34
C GLY A 325 -18.37 -7.93 15.65
N ARG A 326 -18.07 -8.25 14.38
CA ARG A 326 -17.00 -7.63 13.60
C ARG A 326 -17.28 -6.16 13.27
N ALA A 327 -16.29 -5.28 13.47
CA ALA A 327 -16.44 -3.85 13.22
C ALA A 327 -16.48 -3.48 11.72
N GLY A 328 -17.00 -2.29 11.42
CA GLY A 328 -17.03 -1.73 10.05
C GLY A 328 -18.33 -1.05 9.66
N GLY A 329 -19.32 -1.01 10.55
CA GLY A 329 -20.64 -0.45 10.28
C GLY A 329 -21.64 -1.58 10.00
N MET A 330 -22.68 -1.66 10.83
CA MET A 330 -23.64 -2.75 10.79
C MET A 330 -24.49 -2.78 9.51
N ASP A 331 -24.66 -1.62 8.85
CA ASP A 331 -25.35 -1.49 7.56
C ASP A 331 -24.49 -1.93 6.36
N GLN A 332 -23.16 -1.97 6.51
CA GLN A 332 -22.25 -2.36 5.42
C GLN A 332 -22.16 -3.89 5.25
N ALA A 333 -21.70 -4.34 4.08
CA ALA A 333 -21.42 -5.75 3.79
C ALA A 333 -20.02 -6.16 4.30
N VAL A 334 -19.80 -6.09 5.62
CA VAL A 334 -18.51 -6.40 6.25
C VAL A 334 -18.14 -7.87 6.04
N ILE A 335 -16.93 -8.13 5.56
CA ILE A 335 -16.39 -9.50 5.36
C ILE A 335 -15.94 -10.09 6.70
N GLY A 336 -16.55 -11.21 7.08
CA GLY A 336 -16.23 -11.97 8.29
C GLY A 336 -15.03 -12.90 8.17
N GLY A 337 -14.85 -13.74 9.19
CA GLY A 337 -13.99 -14.93 9.18
C GLY A 337 -14.74 -16.17 9.64
N HIS A 338 -16.08 -16.16 9.49
CA HIS A 338 -17.01 -17.10 10.11
C HIS A 338 -17.16 -18.40 9.34
N THR A 339 -16.99 -18.39 8.02
CA THR A 339 -17.26 -19.52 7.14
C THR A 339 -16.13 -19.60 6.12
N ALA A 340 -15.09 -20.35 6.47
CA ALA A 340 -13.93 -20.53 5.59
C ALA A 340 -14.38 -21.00 4.21
N GLY A 341 -13.93 -20.32 3.14
CA GLY A 341 -14.38 -20.56 1.77
C GLY A 341 -15.44 -19.58 1.27
N PHE A 342 -16.24 -18.99 2.16
CA PHE A 342 -17.44 -18.25 1.78
C PHE A 342 -17.66 -16.97 2.59
N ASN A 343 -16.62 -16.37 3.18
CA ASN A 343 -16.76 -15.13 3.94
C ASN A 343 -17.14 -13.93 3.05
N ASN A 344 -16.70 -13.94 1.79
CA ASN A 344 -17.09 -12.92 0.82
C ASN A 344 -18.54 -13.09 0.38
N GLU A 345 -19.24 -11.97 0.15
CA GLU A 345 -20.67 -11.92 -0.20
C GLU A 345 -21.63 -12.54 0.83
N THR A 346 -21.20 -12.81 2.07
CA THR A 346 -22.07 -13.36 3.10
C THR A 346 -21.90 -12.63 4.43
N PHE A 347 -22.80 -12.91 5.37
CA PHE A 347 -22.60 -12.55 6.77
C PHE A 347 -23.09 -13.69 7.67
N ALA A 348 -22.62 -13.72 8.90
CA ALA A 348 -23.07 -14.69 9.89
C ALA A 348 -23.60 -14.03 11.17
N VAL A 349 -24.57 -14.73 11.78
CA VAL A 349 -24.96 -14.55 13.17
C VAL A 349 -24.65 -15.85 13.92
N SER A 350 -23.94 -15.74 15.04
CA SER A 350 -23.61 -16.90 15.88
C SER A 350 -24.42 -16.88 17.17
N ALA A 351 -25.15 -17.96 17.44
CA ALA A 351 -25.83 -18.16 18.72
C ALA A 351 -24.80 -18.58 19.78
N VAL A 352 -24.71 -17.82 20.87
CA VAL A 352 -23.78 -18.09 21.97
C VAL A 352 -24.31 -19.26 22.80
N GLY A 353 -23.66 -20.42 22.68
CA GLY A 353 -23.99 -21.66 23.40
C GLY A 353 -23.85 -22.91 22.53
N ASN A 354 -23.65 -24.07 23.15
CA ASN A 354 -23.52 -25.38 22.50
C ASN A 354 -24.88 -26.03 22.18
N PHE A 355 -25.45 -25.68 21.03
CA PHE A 355 -26.70 -26.26 20.49
C PHE A 355 -26.52 -27.62 19.79
N GLN A 356 -25.32 -28.20 19.82
CA GLN A 356 -25.11 -29.59 19.45
C GLN A 356 -25.49 -30.53 20.60
N SER A 357 -25.17 -30.16 21.84
CA SER A 357 -25.39 -31.03 23.01
C SER A 357 -26.58 -30.60 23.86
N LYS A 358 -26.90 -29.30 23.94
CA LYS A 358 -27.96 -28.77 24.79
C LYS A 358 -29.13 -28.23 23.99
N ASN A 359 -30.32 -28.72 24.31
CA ASN A 359 -31.57 -28.14 23.82
C ASN A 359 -31.97 -26.98 24.75
N PRO A 360 -32.05 -25.73 24.28
CA PRO A 360 -32.53 -24.63 25.10
C PRO A 360 -34.02 -24.82 25.47
N PRO A 361 -34.50 -24.20 26.55
CA PRO A 361 -35.92 -24.01 26.81
C PRO A 361 -36.65 -23.36 25.61
N ALA A 362 -37.94 -23.65 25.46
CA ALA A 362 -38.70 -23.24 24.27
C ALA A 362 -38.82 -21.71 24.12
N ASP A 363 -38.89 -20.99 25.25
CA ASP A 363 -38.89 -19.53 25.31
C ASP A 363 -37.53 -18.93 24.92
N GLU A 364 -36.42 -19.54 25.37
CA GLU A 364 -35.07 -19.14 24.95
C GLU A 364 -34.86 -19.38 23.45
N MET A 365 -35.31 -20.54 22.92
CA MET A 365 -35.23 -20.81 21.48
C MET A 365 -36.03 -19.78 20.66
N ALA A 366 -37.26 -19.48 21.09
CA ALA A 366 -38.10 -18.49 20.41
C ALA A 366 -37.48 -17.09 20.41
N ALA A 367 -36.80 -16.69 21.50
CA ALA A 367 -36.09 -15.41 21.58
C ALA A 367 -34.89 -15.35 20.61
N ILE A 368 -34.13 -16.45 20.48
CA ILE A 368 -33.03 -16.56 19.51
C ILE A 368 -33.58 -16.45 18.08
N ASP A 369 -34.59 -17.24 17.74
CA ASP A 369 -35.19 -17.28 16.39
C ASP A 369 -35.76 -15.91 15.98
N GLU A 370 -36.43 -15.21 16.90
CA GLU A 370 -36.97 -13.87 16.68
C GLU A 370 -35.89 -12.85 16.36
N SER A 371 -34.82 -12.80 17.16
CA SER A 371 -33.70 -11.87 16.95
C SER A 371 -32.91 -12.17 15.69
N VAL A 372 -32.63 -13.44 15.40
CA VAL A 372 -31.99 -13.86 14.16
C VAL A 372 -32.84 -13.46 12.94
N ALA A 373 -34.16 -13.69 13.01
CA ALA A 373 -35.06 -13.33 11.92
C ALA A 373 -35.15 -11.82 11.69
N GLN A 374 -35.20 -10.99 12.75
CA GLN A 374 -35.18 -9.54 12.61
C GLN A 374 -33.90 -9.03 11.94
N LEU A 375 -32.73 -9.53 12.37
CA LEU A 375 -31.43 -9.18 11.80
C LEU A 375 -31.34 -9.57 10.32
N MET A 376 -31.71 -10.81 9.99
CA MET A 376 -31.66 -11.32 8.62
C MET A 376 -32.65 -10.59 7.72
N ALA A 377 -33.86 -10.26 8.19
CA ALA A 377 -34.82 -9.47 7.43
C ALA A 377 -34.26 -8.10 7.06
N TRP A 378 -33.66 -7.39 8.01
CA TRP A 378 -33.03 -6.09 7.75
C TRP A 378 -31.88 -6.20 6.73
N LYS A 379 -30.90 -7.07 6.98
CA LYS A 379 -29.71 -7.21 6.12
C LYS A 379 -30.05 -7.70 4.72
N LEU A 380 -30.95 -8.67 4.58
CA LEU A 380 -31.36 -9.21 3.29
C LEU A 380 -32.27 -8.24 2.52
N SER A 381 -33.05 -7.40 3.20
CA SER A 381 -33.89 -6.38 2.54
C SER A 381 -33.02 -5.31 1.89
N MET A 382 -32.00 -4.84 2.61
CA MET A 382 -31.02 -3.89 2.08
C MET A 382 -30.22 -4.46 0.89
N ASN A 383 -30.10 -5.78 0.80
CA ASN A 383 -29.38 -6.47 -0.28
C ASN A 383 -30.31 -7.14 -1.30
N HIS A 384 -31.62 -6.91 -1.18
CA HIS A 384 -32.64 -7.43 -2.09
C HIS A 384 -32.57 -8.95 -2.31
N ARG A 385 -32.40 -9.74 -1.25
CA ARG A 385 -32.33 -11.20 -1.33
C ARG A 385 -33.63 -11.84 -0.90
N ASP A 386 -34.10 -12.79 -1.69
CA ASP A 386 -35.24 -13.63 -1.32
C ASP A 386 -34.81 -14.60 -0.20
N PRO A 387 -35.36 -14.50 1.02
CA PRO A 387 -34.97 -15.36 2.14
C PRO A 387 -35.32 -16.84 1.89
N ASN A 388 -36.26 -17.11 0.98
CA ASN A 388 -36.64 -18.46 0.58
C ASN A 388 -35.90 -18.95 -0.67
N GLY A 389 -35.01 -18.14 -1.24
CA GLY A 389 -34.24 -18.47 -2.43
C GLY A 389 -32.97 -19.27 -2.14
N THR A 390 -32.21 -19.45 -3.22
CA THR A 390 -30.82 -19.93 -3.22
C THR A 390 -29.91 -18.90 -3.88
N ALA A 391 -28.62 -18.98 -3.60
CA ALA A 391 -27.59 -18.14 -4.18
C ALA A 391 -26.37 -19.00 -4.56
N VAL A 392 -25.76 -18.67 -5.70
CA VAL A 392 -24.47 -19.26 -6.08
C VAL A 392 -23.35 -18.49 -5.39
N LEU A 393 -22.58 -19.21 -4.57
CA LEU A 393 -21.37 -18.74 -3.91
C LEU A 393 -20.16 -19.48 -4.50
N VAL A 394 -18.99 -18.85 -4.51
CA VAL A 394 -17.75 -19.47 -5.01
C VAL A 394 -16.81 -19.69 -3.83
N SER A 395 -16.37 -20.93 -3.63
CA SER A 395 -15.43 -21.26 -2.56
C SER A 395 -14.04 -20.70 -2.86
N ASP A 396 -13.40 -20.02 -1.91
CA ASP A 396 -11.98 -19.60 -2.00
C ASP A 396 -11.03 -20.47 -1.16
N SER A 397 -11.56 -21.48 -0.48
CA SER A 397 -10.83 -22.23 0.54
C SER A 397 -9.94 -23.31 -0.06
N SER A 398 -8.63 -23.18 0.17
CA SER A 398 -7.62 -24.23 -0.06
C SER A 398 -7.27 -25.03 1.21
N ALA A 399 -7.87 -24.67 2.35
CA ALA A 399 -7.73 -25.30 3.66
C ALA A 399 -8.95 -24.97 4.55
N GLY A 400 -9.29 -25.85 5.50
CA GLY A 400 -10.39 -25.66 6.45
C GLY A 400 -11.52 -26.67 6.28
N THR A 401 -12.73 -26.32 6.75
CA THR A 401 -13.91 -27.22 6.75
C THR A 401 -14.80 -27.05 5.53
N SER A 402 -14.46 -26.27 4.50
CA SER A 402 -15.34 -26.12 3.32
C SER A 402 -15.63 -27.47 2.65
N LYS A 403 -16.89 -27.72 2.25
CA LYS A 403 -17.26 -28.89 1.43
C LYS A 403 -16.82 -28.75 -0.04
N TYR A 404 -16.40 -27.55 -0.45
CA TYR A 404 -16.17 -27.18 -1.84
C TYR A 404 -14.71 -26.78 -2.07
N GLN A 405 -14.14 -27.26 -3.17
CA GLN A 405 -12.78 -26.93 -3.59
C GLN A 405 -12.64 -25.44 -3.98
N PRO A 406 -11.43 -24.85 -3.95
CA PRO A 406 -11.23 -23.48 -4.41
C PRO A 406 -11.73 -23.30 -5.86
N GLY A 407 -12.48 -22.25 -6.12
CA GLY A 407 -13.11 -21.92 -7.40
C GLY A 407 -14.39 -22.69 -7.70
N GLN A 408 -14.80 -23.65 -6.87
CA GLN A 408 -16.03 -24.41 -7.07
C GLN A 408 -17.26 -23.59 -6.66
N GLU A 409 -18.28 -23.61 -7.52
CA GLU A 409 -19.59 -23.02 -7.22
C GLU A 409 -20.41 -23.91 -6.27
N ALA A 410 -21.00 -23.29 -5.25
CA ALA A 410 -21.92 -23.86 -4.29
C ALA A 410 -23.29 -23.19 -4.43
N ASN A 411 -24.34 -23.98 -4.67
CA ASN A 411 -25.72 -23.50 -4.62
C ASN A 411 -26.20 -23.51 -3.16
N ALA A 412 -25.99 -22.40 -2.46
CA ALA A 412 -26.33 -22.24 -1.06
C ALA A 412 -27.75 -21.72 -0.87
N LEU A 413 -28.38 -22.05 0.25
CA LEU A 413 -29.58 -21.35 0.70
C LEU A 413 -29.25 -19.89 1.01
N VAL A 414 -30.15 -18.95 0.69
CA VAL A 414 -29.96 -17.54 1.09
C VAL A 414 -29.93 -17.39 2.62
N ILE A 415 -30.72 -18.18 3.33
CA ILE A 415 -30.60 -18.39 4.78
C ILE A 415 -30.36 -19.88 5.01
N GLY A 416 -29.17 -20.21 5.50
CA GLY A 416 -28.76 -21.58 5.77
C GLY A 416 -27.97 -21.71 7.06
N GLY A 417 -27.73 -22.96 7.47
CA GLY A 417 -26.81 -23.29 8.55
C GLY A 417 -25.38 -23.40 8.00
N HIS A 418 -24.37 -23.20 8.84
CA HIS A 418 -22.99 -23.41 8.39
C HIS A 418 -22.77 -24.82 7.81
N ARG A 419 -23.44 -25.83 8.39
CA ARG A 419 -23.43 -27.23 7.93
C ARG A 419 -23.92 -27.43 6.51
N ASP A 420 -24.69 -26.51 5.92
CA ASP A 420 -25.13 -26.64 4.53
C ASP A 420 -23.93 -26.64 3.58
N ILE A 421 -22.92 -25.80 3.86
CA ILE A 421 -21.77 -25.56 2.99
C ILE A 421 -20.42 -25.98 3.58
N GLY A 422 -20.34 -26.19 4.90
CA GLY A 422 -19.15 -26.62 5.63
C GLY A 422 -19.28 -28.03 6.23
N GLN A 423 -18.15 -28.71 6.39
CA GLN A 423 -17.95 -29.95 7.13
C GLN A 423 -17.90 -29.63 8.63
N THR A 424 -19.07 -29.34 9.20
CA THR A 424 -19.21 -28.85 10.58
C THR A 424 -20.46 -29.41 11.26
N ALA A 425 -20.46 -29.40 12.60
CA ALA A 425 -21.65 -29.58 13.41
C ALA A 425 -22.52 -28.31 13.52
N CYS A 426 -21.98 -27.12 13.25
CA CYS A 426 -22.67 -25.83 13.35
C CYS A 426 -23.80 -25.72 12.32
N PRO A 427 -25.00 -25.24 12.70
CA PRO A 427 -25.37 -24.54 13.93
C PRO A 427 -25.75 -25.45 15.11
N GLY A 428 -25.60 -26.77 14.99
CA GLY A 428 -25.95 -27.74 16.01
C GLY A 428 -27.32 -28.38 15.76
N ARG A 429 -27.49 -29.60 16.26
CA ARG A 429 -28.71 -30.41 16.03
C ARG A 429 -30.02 -29.77 16.51
N PHE A 430 -29.96 -28.81 17.43
CA PHE A 430 -31.15 -28.15 17.96
C PHE A 430 -31.50 -26.84 17.22
N LEU A 431 -30.52 -26.16 16.62
CA LEU A 431 -30.76 -24.95 15.83
C LEU A 431 -31.06 -25.25 14.35
N GLU A 432 -30.47 -26.30 13.77
CA GLU A 432 -30.74 -26.60 12.37
C GLU A 432 -32.23 -26.77 12.06
N PRO A 433 -33.04 -27.51 12.86
CA PRO A 433 -34.46 -27.65 12.58
C PRO A 433 -35.24 -26.33 12.61
N GLN A 434 -34.68 -25.24 13.17
CA GLN A 434 -35.31 -23.91 13.20
C GLN A 434 -35.12 -23.11 11.91
N ILE A 435 -34.17 -23.47 11.03
CA ILE A 435 -33.88 -22.71 9.80
C ILE A 435 -35.12 -22.46 8.94
N PRO A 436 -36.01 -23.46 8.68
CA PRO A 436 -37.25 -23.22 7.94
C PRO A 436 -38.19 -22.22 8.63
N THR A 437 -38.29 -22.27 9.96
CA THR A 437 -39.08 -21.33 10.77
C THR A 437 -38.51 -19.91 10.65
N ILE A 438 -37.19 -19.77 10.80
CA ILE A 438 -36.49 -18.49 10.65
C ILE A 438 -36.71 -17.90 9.26
N ARG A 439 -36.61 -18.70 8.19
CA ARG A 439 -36.88 -18.25 6.80
C ARG A 439 -38.29 -17.69 6.64
N ALA A 440 -39.29 -18.39 7.19
CA ALA A 440 -40.68 -17.93 7.16
C ALA A 440 -40.87 -16.62 7.95
N MET A 441 -40.26 -16.51 9.13
CA MET A 441 -40.27 -15.30 9.94
C MET A 441 -39.59 -14.13 9.22
N VAL A 442 -38.44 -14.35 8.59
CA VAL A 442 -37.73 -13.35 7.79
C VAL A 442 -38.62 -12.86 6.66
N ALA A 443 -39.20 -13.77 5.86
CA ALA A 443 -40.10 -13.39 4.77
C ALA A 443 -41.28 -12.53 5.25
N SER A 444 -41.85 -12.85 6.41
CA SER A 444 -42.92 -12.05 7.01
C SER A 444 -42.43 -10.67 7.48
N LYS A 445 -41.22 -10.58 8.05
CA LYS A 445 -40.65 -9.34 8.60
C LYS A 445 -40.09 -8.40 7.53
N MET A 446 -39.78 -8.90 6.33
CA MET A 446 -39.30 -8.07 5.21
C MET A 446 -40.38 -7.15 4.62
N GLY A 447 -41.66 -7.47 4.83
CA GLY A 447 -42.78 -6.65 4.38
C GLY A 447 -42.73 -6.31 2.89
N VAL A 448 -42.89 -5.03 2.57
CA VAL A 448 -42.80 -4.49 1.21
C VAL A 448 -41.34 -4.36 0.80
N THR A 449 -40.91 -5.13 -0.20
CA THR A 449 -39.53 -5.12 -0.70
C THR A 449 -39.44 -5.65 -2.14
N THR A 450 -38.22 -5.63 -2.69
CA THR A 450 -37.90 -6.23 -3.98
C THR A 450 -36.79 -7.27 -3.84
N PHE A 451 -36.89 -8.35 -4.63
CA PHE A 451 -35.93 -9.44 -4.64
C PHE A 451 -35.20 -9.56 -5.96
N ASN A 452 -33.91 -9.87 -5.83
CA ASN A 452 -32.95 -10.18 -6.89
C ASN A 452 -33.04 -9.23 -8.10
N PRO A 453 -33.02 -7.90 -7.90
CA PRO A 453 -32.95 -6.95 -8.99
C PRO A 453 -31.67 -7.17 -9.82
N ALA A 454 -31.83 -7.27 -11.13
CA ALA A 454 -30.75 -7.51 -12.07
C ALA A 454 -30.94 -6.70 -13.36
N MET A 455 -29.84 -6.11 -13.84
CA MET A 455 -29.77 -5.52 -15.18
C MET A 455 -29.52 -6.59 -16.24
N SER A 456 -30.12 -6.42 -17.42
CA SER A 456 -29.76 -7.16 -18.62
C SER A 456 -28.28 -6.97 -19.00
N ALA A 457 -27.77 -7.84 -19.86
CA ALA A 457 -26.46 -7.67 -20.47
C ALA A 457 -26.32 -6.29 -21.17
N PRO A 458 -25.08 -5.79 -21.35
CA PRO A 458 -24.83 -4.53 -22.02
C PRO A 458 -25.49 -4.45 -23.41
N ALA A 459 -26.08 -3.31 -23.74
CA ALA A 459 -26.75 -3.09 -25.03
C ALA A 459 -26.05 -1.99 -25.82
N ALA A 460 -25.57 -2.31 -27.03
CA ALA A 460 -24.75 -1.40 -27.83
C ALA A 460 -25.48 -0.10 -28.20
N TRP A 461 -24.73 1.00 -28.29
CA TRP A 461 -25.26 2.30 -28.69
C TRP A 461 -25.83 2.26 -30.12
N GLY A 462 -27.03 2.84 -30.30
CA GLY A 462 -27.76 2.83 -31.57
C GLY A 462 -28.52 1.53 -31.87
N SER A 463 -28.38 0.48 -31.05
CA SER A 463 -29.22 -0.72 -31.15
C SER A 463 -30.63 -0.48 -30.61
N SER A 464 -31.62 -1.19 -31.18
CA SER A 464 -33.00 -1.19 -30.68
C SER A 464 -33.19 -2.02 -29.40
N THR A 465 -32.19 -2.80 -28.98
CA THR A 465 -32.23 -3.61 -27.76
C THR A 465 -32.23 -2.70 -26.52
N PRO A 466 -33.29 -2.71 -25.68
CA PRO A 466 -33.31 -1.91 -24.46
C PRO A 466 -32.42 -2.51 -23.37
N LEU A 467 -32.03 -1.71 -22.39
CA LEU A 467 -31.55 -2.21 -21.11
C LEU A 467 -32.76 -2.53 -20.24
N THR A 468 -32.80 -3.72 -19.64
CA THR A 468 -33.95 -4.17 -18.85
C THR A 468 -33.54 -4.42 -17.40
N LEU A 469 -34.25 -3.81 -16.46
CA LEU A 469 -34.22 -4.17 -15.05
C LEU A 469 -35.30 -5.22 -14.79
N THR A 470 -34.92 -6.35 -14.22
CA THR A 470 -35.86 -7.37 -13.74
C THR A 470 -35.74 -7.51 -12.22
N THR A 471 -36.86 -7.69 -11.52
CA THR A 471 -36.92 -7.93 -10.08
C THR A 471 -38.23 -8.62 -9.71
N THR A 472 -38.41 -9.06 -8.46
CA THR A 472 -39.69 -9.55 -7.94
C THR A 472 -40.15 -8.67 -6.79
N THR A 473 -41.42 -8.25 -6.80
CA THR A 473 -42.03 -7.44 -5.75
C THR A 473 -42.82 -8.32 -4.78
N THR A 474 -42.79 -8.02 -3.47
CA THR A 474 -43.54 -8.78 -2.45
C THR A 474 -44.98 -8.27 -2.22
N ALA A 475 -45.30 -7.09 -2.74
CA ALA A 475 -46.59 -6.43 -2.56
C ALA A 475 -46.86 -5.48 -3.76
N PRO A 476 -48.08 -4.92 -3.89
CA PRO A 476 -48.31 -3.80 -4.81
C PRO A 476 -47.30 -2.68 -4.53
N LEU A 477 -46.71 -2.07 -5.56
CA LEU A 477 -45.56 -1.17 -5.41
C LEU A 477 -45.60 -0.01 -6.41
N ALA A 478 -45.62 1.21 -5.89
CA ALA A 478 -45.29 2.42 -6.64
C ALA A 478 -43.77 2.51 -6.77
N TRP A 479 -43.23 2.64 -7.97
CA TRP A 479 -41.77 2.65 -8.18
C TRP A 479 -41.30 3.79 -9.07
N THR A 480 -40.04 4.19 -8.86
CA THR A 480 -39.29 5.15 -9.67
C THR A 480 -37.88 4.62 -9.93
N ILE A 481 -37.32 4.90 -11.10
CA ILE A 481 -35.93 4.59 -11.46
C ILE A 481 -35.28 5.87 -11.99
N ALA A 482 -34.31 6.40 -11.25
CA ALA A 482 -33.46 7.50 -11.71
C ALA A 482 -32.24 6.93 -12.44
N ILE A 483 -32.03 7.38 -13.68
CA ILE A 483 -30.91 6.94 -14.51
C ILE A 483 -29.90 8.08 -14.62
N THR A 484 -28.69 7.85 -14.12
CA THR A 484 -27.67 8.89 -13.95
C THR A 484 -26.39 8.49 -14.69
N SER A 485 -25.84 9.41 -15.48
CA SER A 485 -24.58 9.20 -16.18
C SER A 485 -23.40 9.13 -15.21
N LYS A 486 -22.26 8.58 -15.65
CA LYS A 486 -21.02 8.60 -14.88
C LYS A 486 -20.58 10.00 -14.44
N CYS A 487 -20.91 11.05 -15.19
CA CYS A 487 -20.58 12.43 -14.80
C CYS A 487 -21.59 13.02 -13.76
N GLY A 488 -22.55 12.24 -13.25
CA GLY A 488 -23.50 12.63 -12.21
C GLY A 488 -24.80 13.29 -12.70
N THR A 489 -25.01 13.37 -14.02
CA THR A 489 -26.22 13.97 -14.61
C THR A 489 -27.34 12.93 -14.70
N GLN A 490 -28.49 13.20 -14.10
CA GLN A 490 -29.69 12.40 -14.32
C GLN A 490 -30.20 12.62 -15.75
N VAL A 491 -30.25 11.56 -16.56
CA VAL A 491 -30.62 11.60 -17.98
C VAL A 491 -32.06 11.17 -18.22
N ARG A 492 -32.63 10.34 -17.34
CA ARG A 492 -33.98 9.81 -17.49
C ARG A 492 -34.56 9.48 -16.12
N THR A 493 -35.86 9.65 -15.97
CA THR A 493 -36.63 9.09 -14.85
C THR A 493 -37.74 8.19 -15.38
N LEU A 494 -37.77 6.93 -14.94
CA LEU A 494 -38.88 6.01 -15.21
C LEU A 494 -39.73 5.89 -13.94
N SER A 495 -41.04 5.70 -14.10
CA SER A 495 -41.94 5.47 -12.97
C SER A 495 -43.11 4.58 -13.38
N GLY A 496 -43.70 3.88 -12.41
CA GLY A 496 -44.85 3.01 -12.65
C GLY A 496 -45.50 2.51 -11.36
N GLN A 497 -46.56 1.73 -11.55
CA GLN A 497 -47.33 1.08 -10.49
C GLN A 497 -47.41 -0.41 -10.80
N GLN A 498 -47.08 -1.22 -9.80
CA GLN A 498 -47.28 -2.66 -9.82
C GLN A 498 -48.48 -2.97 -8.93
N GLU A 499 -49.56 -3.52 -9.50
CA GLU A 499 -50.83 -3.72 -8.78
C GLU A 499 -50.83 -4.97 -7.88
N THR A 500 -49.93 -5.94 -8.15
CA THR A 500 -49.85 -7.22 -7.42
C THR A 500 -48.40 -7.65 -7.20
N SER A 501 -48.15 -8.38 -6.13
CA SER A 501 -46.84 -9.00 -5.88
C SER A 501 -46.45 -9.95 -7.02
N GLY A 502 -45.19 -9.96 -7.41
CA GLY A 502 -44.66 -10.84 -8.45
C GLY A 502 -43.56 -10.21 -9.30
N PRO A 503 -43.16 -10.86 -10.40
CA PRO A 503 -42.12 -10.38 -11.29
C PRO A 503 -42.44 -9.00 -11.88
N LEU A 504 -41.46 -8.10 -11.85
CA LEU A 504 -41.48 -6.77 -12.44
C LEU A 504 -40.33 -6.66 -13.45
N SER A 505 -40.64 -6.17 -14.64
CA SER A 505 -39.66 -5.92 -15.71
C SER A 505 -39.82 -4.49 -16.22
N VAL A 506 -38.76 -3.70 -16.13
CA VAL A 506 -38.73 -2.29 -16.57
C VAL A 506 -37.66 -2.11 -17.62
N THR A 507 -38.04 -1.59 -18.79
CA THR A 507 -37.13 -1.37 -19.92
C THR A 507 -36.77 0.10 -20.05
N TRP A 508 -35.48 0.38 -20.28
CA TRP A 508 -34.98 1.66 -20.75
C TRP A 508 -34.50 1.55 -22.20
N ASP A 509 -35.09 2.38 -23.05
CA ASP A 509 -34.82 2.51 -24.48
C ASP A 509 -33.45 3.15 -24.81
N LYS A 510 -32.71 3.62 -23.79
CA LYS A 510 -31.46 4.40 -23.90
C LYS A 510 -31.68 5.83 -24.42
N LEU A 511 -32.88 6.38 -24.24
CA LEU A 511 -33.19 7.78 -24.52
C LEU A 511 -33.26 8.60 -23.22
N ASP A 512 -32.93 9.88 -23.29
CA ASP A 512 -33.15 10.85 -22.22
C ASP A 512 -34.62 11.32 -22.14
N ASP A 513 -34.95 12.17 -21.16
CA ASP A 513 -36.30 12.73 -20.99
C ASP A 513 -36.78 13.58 -22.20
N SER A 514 -35.87 14.02 -23.08
CA SER A 514 -36.22 14.73 -24.33
C SER A 514 -36.49 13.80 -25.51
N GLY A 515 -36.27 12.49 -25.33
CA GLY A 515 -36.39 11.48 -26.37
C GLY A 515 -35.13 11.36 -27.25
N ALA A 516 -34.00 11.97 -26.86
CA ALA A 516 -32.74 11.87 -27.59
C ALA A 516 -31.89 10.68 -27.09
N PRO A 517 -31.13 9.98 -27.95
CA PRO A 517 -30.24 8.90 -27.53
C PRO A 517 -29.15 9.42 -26.58
N VAL A 518 -28.97 8.75 -25.44
CA VAL A 518 -27.86 9.06 -24.52
C VAL A 518 -26.54 8.55 -25.09
N ALA A 519 -25.42 9.14 -24.67
CA ALA A 519 -24.09 8.73 -25.12
C ALA A 519 -23.73 7.29 -24.66
N PRO A 520 -22.82 6.58 -25.35
CA PRO A 520 -22.27 5.34 -24.82
C PRO A 520 -21.56 5.58 -23.48
N GLY A 521 -21.58 4.60 -22.59
CA GLY A 521 -20.97 4.72 -21.26
C GLY A 521 -21.64 3.86 -20.19
N THR A 522 -21.24 4.08 -18.95
CA THR A 522 -21.79 3.42 -17.77
C THR A 522 -22.77 4.35 -17.07
N TYR A 523 -23.93 3.82 -16.70
CA TYR A 523 -25.02 4.53 -16.07
C TYR A 523 -25.40 3.86 -14.75
N SER A 524 -25.64 4.66 -13.71
CA SER A 524 -26.22 4.21 -12.45
C SER A 524 -27.74 4.27 -12.56
N LEU A 525 -28.42 3.19 -12.21
CA LEU A 525 -29.89 3.11 -12.14
C LEU A 525 -30.28 2.93 -10.68
N THR A 526 -30.88 3.97 -10.09
CA THR A 526 -31.36 3.95 -8.71
C THR A 526 -32.86 3.70 -8.71
N MET A 527 -33.29 2.50 -8.31
CA MET A 527 -34.69 2.15 -8.12
C MET A 527 -35.13 2.49 -6.69
N SER A 528 -36.27 3.12 -6.54
CA SER A 528 -36.93 3.37 -5.26
C SER A 528 -38.42 3.06 -5.40
N GLY A 529 -39.11 2.83 -4.29
CA GLY A 529 -40.54 2.54 -4.33
C GLY A 529 -41.19 2.50 -2.96
N SER A 530 -42.51 2.54 -2.94
CA SER A 530 -43.30 2.46 -1.72
C SER A 530 -44.69 1.85 -1.94
N SER A 531 -45.28 1.36 -0.86
CA SER A 531 -46.63 0.82 -0.80
C SER A 531 -47.26 1.17 0.54
N ASN A 532 -48.46 1.76 0.52
CA ASN A 532 -49.22 2.10 1.74
C ASN A 532 -48.47 2.89 2.82
N GLY A 533 -47.44 3.65 2.45
CA GLY A 533 -46.59 4.42 3.37
C GLY A 533 -45.23 3.78 3.68
N ASP A 534 -45.06 2.48 3.40
CA ASP A 534 -43.80 1.76 3.55
C ASP A 534 -42.96 1.85 2.28
N ALA A 535 -41.74 2.34 2.39
CA ALA A 535 -40.73 2.40 1.36
C ALA A 535 -39.84 1.15 1.35
N ILE A 536 -39.35 0.78 0.16
CA ILE A 536 -38.30 -0.22 -0.01
C ILE A 536 -36.92 0.41 0.19
N PHE A 537 -35.91 -0.40 0.50
CA PHE A 537 -34.53 0.04 0.36
C PHE A 537 -34.24 0.40 -1.11
N PRO A 538 -33.60 1.54 -1.42
CA PRO A 538 -33.24 1.85 -2.79
C PRO A 538 -32.22 0.86 -3.34
N TRP A 539 -32.51 0.30 -4.51
CA TRP A 539 -31.54 -0.52 -5.22
C TRP A 539 -30.72 0.33 -6.20
N VAL A 540 -29.42 0.12 -6.28
CA VAL A 540 -28.55 0.76 -7.27
C VAL A 540 -27.92 -0.30 -8.17
N GLY A 541 -28.25 -0.24 -9.46
CA GLY A 541 -27.68 -1.08 -10.50
C GLY A 541 -26.83 -0.31 -11.49
N THR A 542 -26.07 -1.05 -12.30
CA THR A 542 -25.26 -0.48 -13.37
C THR A 542 -25.75 -0.94 -14.74
N GLY A 543 -26.13 -0.01 -15.60
CA GLY A 543 -26.39 -0.23 -17.02
C GLY A 543 -25.18 0.16 -17.86
N VAL A 544 -24.81 -0.67 -18.83
CA VAL A 544 -23.67 -0.40 -19.72
C VAL A 544 -24.16 -0.28 -21.15
N ILE A 545 -23.79 0.82 -21.81
CA ILE A 545 -24.04 1.07 -23.23
C ILE A 545 -22.68 1.09 -23.95
N PRO A 546 -22.24 -0.03 -24.54
CA PRO A 546 -20.99 -0.06 -25.31
C PRO A 546 -21.05 0.87 -26.52
N ALA A 547 -19.93 1.56 -26.79
CA ALA A 547 -19.79 2.40 -27.98
C ALA A 547 -19.78 1.57 -29.27
N THR A 548 -20.24 2.19 -30.35
CA THR A 548 -20.16 1.72 -31.74
C THR A 548 -19.45 2.78 -32.59
N PRO A 549 -18.97 2.45 -33.81
CA PRO A 549 -18.28 3.42 -34.67
C PRO A 549 -19.09 4.68 -35.01
N ALA A 550 -20.42 4.62 -34.91
CA ALA A 550 -21.32 5.75 -35.15
C ALA A 550 -21.69 6.53 -33.88
N SER A 551 -21.18 6.12 -32.71
CA SER A 551 -21.54 6.74 -31.43
C SER A 551 -20.99 8.17 -31.30
N PRO A 552 -21.75 9.07 -30.64
CA PRO A 552 -21.22 10.34 -30.20
C PRO A 552 -20.13 10.11 -29.17
N ILE A 553 -19.21 11.05 -29.12
CA ILE A 553 -18.12 11.08 -28.16
C ILE A 553 -18.71 11.09 -26.74
N ASP A 554 -18.13 10.30 -25.84
CA ASP A 554 -18.48 10.33 -24.41
C ASP A 554 -18.40 11.78 -23.90
N PRO A 555 -19.51 12.37 -23.41
CA PRO A 555 -19.59 13.78 -23.04
C PRO A 555 -18.68 14.16 -21.86
N CYS A 556 -18.01 13.22 -21.19
CA CYS A 556 -17.04 13.57 -20.16
C CYS A 556 -15.64 14.02 -20.71
N GLY A 557 -15.38 14.02 -22.03
CA GLY A 557 -14.14 14.51 -22.67
C GLY A 557 -12.85 13.68 -22.38
N PRO A 558 -11.71 13.93 -23.06
CA PRO A 558 -10.47 13.23 -22.72
C PRO A 558 -10.01 13.62 -21.30
N PRO A 559 -9.45 12.69 -20.50
CA PRO A 559 -9.00 12.99 -19.14
C PRO A 559 -8.02 14.17 -19.12
N GLY A 560 -8.15 15.10 -18.17
CA GLY A 560 -7.19 16.20 -18.01
C GLY A 560 -5.82 15.72 -17.51
N GLU A 561 -5.81 14.60 -16.78
CA GLU A 561 -4.63 13.94 -16.23
C GLU A 561 -4.86 12.43 -16.04
N PHE A 562 -3.77 11.69 -15.95
CA PHE A 562 -3.71 10.27 -15.60
C PHE A 562 -2.86 10.10 -14.35
N THR A 563 -3.23 9.21 -13.44
CA THR A 563 -2.46 8.89 -12.23
C THR A 563 -1.80 7.53 -12.37
N LEU A 564 -0.48 7.50 -12.42
CA LEU A 564 0.31 6.28 -12.50
C LEU A 564 0.90 5.96 -11.13
N ASN A 565 0.65 4.74 -10.66
CA ASN A 565 1.24 4.20 -9.43
C ASN A 565 2.31 3.17 -9.78
N GLY A 566 3.35 3.11 -8.96
CA GLY A 566 4.43 2.14 -9.15
C GLY A 566 5.39 2.09 -7.97
N SER A 567 6.50 1.39 -8.17
CA SER A 567 7.55 1.17 -7.15
C SER A 567 8.94 1.29 -7.79
N GLY A 568 10.00 1.24 -6.99
CA GLY A 568 11.38 1.35 -7.47
C GLY A 568 11.81 2.74 -7.94
N TYR A 569 13.12 2.89 -8.16
CA TYR A 569 13.75 4.08 -8.71
C TYR A 569 15.02 3.70 -9.47
N GLY A 570 15.09 4.08 -10.76
CA GLY A 570 16.20 3.73 -11.64
C GLY A 570 15.80 2.73 -12.73
N HIS A 571 16.80 2.07 -13.30
CA HIS A 571 16.65 1.15 -14.44
C HIS A 571 16.42 -0.32 -14.03
N GLY A 572 16.55 -0.67 -12.74
CA GLY A 572 16.21 -2.02 -12.26
C GLY A 572 17.28 -3.10 -12.47
N ILE A 573 18.44 -2.79 -13.02
CA ILE A 573 19.46 -3.80 -13.41
C ILE A 573 20.53 -3.93 -12.32
N GLY A 574 20.93 -5.17 -12.05
CA GLY A 574 22.01 -5.52 -11.12
C GLY A 574 21.67 -5.16 -9.69
N MET A 575 22.66 -4.78 -8.88
CA MET A 575 22.43 -4.63 -7.44
C MET A 575 21.48 -3.49 -7.11
N SER A 576 20.42 -3.79 -6.36
CA SER A 576 19.50 -2.83 -5.79
C SER A 576 20.10 -2.24 -4.52
N GLN A 577 20.31 -0.92 -4.46
CA GLN A 577 20.89 -0.29 -3.28
C GLN A 577 19.99 -0.44 -2.05
N TRP A 578 18.69 -0.21 -2.21
CA TRP A 578 17.72 -0.43 -1.15
C TRP A 578 17.50 -1.91 -0.82
N GLY A 579 17.67 -2.79 -1.80
CA GLY A 579 17.65 -4.22 -1.56
C GLY A 579 18.85 -4.70 -0.74
N ALA A 580 20.06 -4.26 -1.10
CA ALA A 580 21.28 -4.46 -0.33
C ALA A 580 21.18 -3.92 1.11
N TYR A 581 20.51 -2.77 1.28
CA TYR A 581 20.17 -2.24 2.60
C TYR A 581 19.29 -3.21 3.40
N GLY A 582 18.20 -3.71 2.80
CA GLY A 582 17.31 -4.67 3.47
C GLY A 582 17.98 -6.00 3.79
N MET A 583 18.73 -6.57 2.85
CA MET A 583 19.52 -7.80 3.09
C MET A 583 20.54 -7.62 4.22
N ALA A 584 21.19 -6.45 4.30
CA ALA A 584 22.13 -6.15 5.38
C ALA A 584 21.43 -6.02 6.75
N LEU A 585 20.19 -5.53 6.79
CA LEU A 585 19.39 -5.53 8.03
C LEU A 585 19.01 -6.95 8.49
N GLU A 586 18.90 -7.88 7.55
CA GLU A 586 18.71 -9.31 7.84
C GLU A 586 20.00 -10.06 8.17
N GLY A 587 21.13 -9.34 8.26
CA GLY A 587 22.42 -9.90 8.67
C GLY A 587 23.24 -10.52 7.55
N ASN A 588 22.86 -10.37 6.28
CA ASN A 588 23.67 -10.82 5.15
C ASN A 588 24.96 -10.00 5.04
N ASP A 589 26.08 -10.67 4.76
CA ASP A 589 27.35 -10.01 4.51
C ASP A 589 27.47 -9.44 3.09
N ALA A 590 28.50 -8.62 2.85
CA ALA A 590 28.67 -7.91 1.60
C ALA A 590 28.84 -8.84 0.39
N SER A 591 29.54 -9.96 0.56
CA SER A 591 29.78 -10.96 -0.49
C SER A 591 28.49 -11.68 -0.88
N THR A 592 27.69 -12.08 0.11
CA THR A 592 26.37 -12.69 -0.08
C THR A 592 25.43 -11.75 -0.82
N ILE A 593 25.41 -10.47 -0.42
CA ILE A 593 24.60 -9.44 -1.07
C ILE A 593 24.97 -9.29 -2.54
N VAL A 594 26.25 -9.09 -2.88
CA VAL A 594 26.63 -8.90 -4.30
C VAL A 594 26.44 -10.18 -5.12
N SER A 595 26.73 -11.36 -4.57
CA SER A 595 26.54 -12.64 -5.26
C SER A 595 25.07 -12.96 -5.55
N HIS A 596 24.15 -12.51 -4.69
CA HIS A 596 22.71 -12.60 -4.95
C HIS A 596 22.31 -11.83 -6.22
N TYR A 597 22.78 -10.59 -6.37
CA TYR A 597 22.42 -9.74 -7.51
C TYR A 597 23.18 -10.04 -8.80
N TYR A 598 24.33 -10.74 -8.73
CA TYR A 598 25.15 -11.07 -9.88
C TYR A 598 25.29 -12.59 -10.05
N SER A 599 24.37 -13.20 -10.78
CA SER A 599 24.29 -14.67 -10.91
C SER A 599 25.51 -15.29 -11.62
N GLY A 600 25.96 -16.45 -11.13
CA GLY A 600 27.08 -17.18 -11.74
C GLY A 600 28.44 -16.48 -11.63
N THR A 601 28.58 -15.56 -10.68
CA THR A 601 29.83 -14.84 -10.39
C THR A 601 30.51 -15.33 -9.12
N THR A 602 31.79 -14.99 -8.95
CA THR A 602 32.54 -15.20 -7.70
C THR A 602 33.00 -13.87 -7.12
N VAL A 603 33.20 -13.82 -5.80
CA VAL A 603 33.80 -12.66 -5.11
C VAL A 603 35.18 -13.05 -4.66
N GLU A 604 36.21 -12.48 -5.28
CA GLU A 604 37.61 -12.85 -5.05
C GLU A 604 38.51 -11.61 -4.92
N PRO A 605 39.60 -11.69 -4.15
CA PRO A 605 40.63 -10.65 -4.14
C PRO A 605 41.21 -10.42 -5.55
N THR A 606 41.10 -9.19 -6.05
CA THR A 606 41.64 -8.78 -7.35
C THR A 606 42.56 -7.58 -7.16
N ARG A 607 43.66 -7.55 -7.92
CA ARG A 607 44.59 -6.43 -7.93
C ARG A 607 43.90 -5.14 -8.38
N ASP A 608 43.98 -4.10 -7.56
CA ASP A 608 43.28 -2.82 -7.78
C ASP A 608 44.13 -1.57 -7.42
N ASP A 609 45.46 -1.71 -7.37
CA ASP A 609 46.43 -0.64 -7.06
C ASP A 609 46.72 0.31 -8.23
N MET A 610 46.06 0.15 -9.39
CA MET A 610 46.23 1.01 -10.57
C MET A 610 45.37 2.28 -10.51
N ASP A 611 45.71 3.26 -11.36
CA ASP A 611 44.94 4.50 -11.47
C ASP A 611 43.69 4.35 -12.36
N ILE A 612 42.60 4.94 -11.91
CA ILE A 612 41.40 5.22 -12.70
C ILE A 612 41.30 6.72 -13.03
N ARG A 613 40.83 7.02 -14.25
CA ARG A 613 40.72 8.38 -14.78
C ARG A 613 39.24 8.77 -14.82
N VAL A 614 38.85 9.71 -13.95
CA VAL A 614 37.49 10.20 -13.76
C VAL A 614 37.32 11.56 -14.42
N ASN A 615 36.40 11.68 -15.39
CA ASN A 615 36.09 12.98 -15.98
C ASN A 615 35.18 13.80 -15.04
N LEU A 616 35.69 14.96 -14.60
CA LEU A 616 35.02 15.88 -13.67
C LEU A 616 34.34 17.05 -14.38
N LEU A 617 34.89 17.46 -15.52
CA LEU A 617 34.31 18.51 -16.37
C LEU A 617 34.35 18.03 -17.81
N TYR A 618 33.18 17.77 -18.40
CA TYR A 618 33.07 17.28 -19.77
C TYR A 618 32.81 18.42 -20.76
N GLN A 619 33.71 18.58 -21.73
CA GLN A 619 33.59 19.50 -22.87
C GLN A 619 33.15 20.93 -22.50
N VAL A 620 33.77 21.51 -21.46
CA VAL A 620 33.52 22.89 -21.02
C VAL A 620 34.35 23.91 -21.80
N GLN A 621 34.04 25.20 -21.69
CA GLN A 621 34.81 26.27 -22.36
C GLN A 621 35.96 26.84 -21.52
N SER A 622 35.86 26.71 -20.21
CA SER A 622 36.85 27.17 -19.26
C SER A 622 36.72 26.41 -17.94
N ALA A 623 37.78 26.43 -17.14
CA ALA A 623 37.80 25.92 -15.78
C ALA A 623 38.66 26.84 -14.91
N GLN A 624 38.48 26.76 -13.60
CA GLN A 624 39.37 27.40 -12.63
C GLN A 624 39.73 26.45 -11.52
N ALA A 625 40.98 26.51 -11.08
CA ALA A 625 41.48 25.74 -9.95
C ALA A 625 42.14 26.64 -8.90
N ARG A 626 42.03 26.23 -7.64
CA ARG A 626 42.80 26.79 -6.51
C ARG A 626 43.03 25.70 -5.47
N VAL A 627 44.01 25.90 -4.60
CA VAL A 627 44.33 24.97 -3.52
C VAL A 627 43.90 25.54 -2.17
N GLU A 628 43.48 24.67 -1.26
CA GLU A 628 43.27 24.98 0.16
C GLU A 628 44.11 24.05 1.04
N ALA A 629 44.65 24.58 2.13
CA ALA A 629 45.35 23.78 3.12
C ALA A 629 44.33 22.98 3.95
N LEU A 630 44.50 21.66 4.01
CA LEU A 630 43.72 20.80 4.92
C LEU A 630 44.43 20.68 6.27
N GLU A 631 45.76 20.67 6.25
CA GLU A 631 46.62 20.67 7.42
C GLU A 631 47.49 21.93 7.47
N GLN A 632 47.94 22.29 8.67
CA GLN A 632 48.84 23.42 8.85
C GLN A 632 50.12 23.24 8.01
N GLY A 633 50.47 24.28 7.24
CA GLY A 633 51.62 24.25 6.34
C GLY A 633 51.35 23.62 4.96
N GLY A 634 50.13 23.11 4.71
CA GLY A 634 49.69 22.69 3.38
C GLY A 634 49.33 23.86 2.46
N GLY A 635 48.85 23.55 1.26
CA GLY A 635 48.34 24.51 0.30
C GLY A 635 49.26 24.81 -0.88
N ALA A 636 50.18 23.91 -1.24
CA ALA A 636 50.98 24.04 -2.47
C ALA A 636 50.31 23.33 -3.65
N VAL A 637 50.39 23.93 -4.84
CA VAL A 637 49.90 23.36 -6.11
C VAL A 637 50.90 23.62 -7.23
N GLU A 638 51.14 22.62 -8.07
CA GLU A 638 51.97 22.69 -9.26
C GLU A 638 51.09 22.59 -10.50
N VAL A 639 51.25 23.54 -11.43
CA VAL A 639 50.61 23.52 -12.75
C VAL A 639 51.68 23.47 -13.83
N THR A 640 51.64 22.43 -14.66
CA THR A 640 52.63 22.18 -15.72
C THR A 640 52.03 22.46 -17.09
N VAL A 641 52.61 23.40 -17.83
CA VAL A 641 52.17 23.83 -19.17
C VAL A 641 53.32 23.65 -20.15
N GLY A 642 53.17 22.73 -21.12
CA GLY A 642 54.17 22.54 -22.18
C GLY A 642 55.56 22.15 -21.68
N GLY A 643 55.65 21.46 -20.54
CA GLY A 643 56.91 21.08 -19.89
C GLY A 643 57.43 22.07 -18.83
N THR A 644 56.81 23.24 -18.69
CA THR A 644 57.19 24.24 -17.69
C THR A 644 56.26 24.16 -16.47
N SER A 645 56.83 23.87 -15.30
CA SER A 645 56.09 23.81 -14.03
C SER A 645 56.07 25.16 -13.31
N THR A 646 54.90 25.55 -12.79
CA THR A 646 54.73 26.71 -11.91
C THR A 646 54.11 26.25 -10.59
N VAL A 647 54.78 26.54 -9.48
CA VAL A 647 54.25 26.29 -8.13
C VAL A 647 53.52 27.53 -7.61
N GLY A 648 52.30 27.34 -7.13
CA GLY A 648 51.46 28.34 -6.48
C GLY A 648 51.03 27.92 -5.08
N GLY A 649 50.43 28.85 -4.36
CA GLY A 649 49.90 28.70 -3.01
C GLY A 649 48.39 28.96 -2.90
N THR A 650 47.88 29.07 -1.68
CA THR A 650 46.44 29.24 -1.39
C THR A 650 45.83 30.54 -1.90
N ASP A 651 46.64 31.56 -2.16
CA ASP A 651 46.20 32.85 -2.69
C ASP A 651 46.12 32.88 -4.23
N ASP A 652 46.55 31.80 -4.88
CA ASP A 652 46.58 31.69 -6.34
C ASP A 652 45.31 31.04 -6.91
N VAL A 653 44.82 31.61 -8.01
CA VAL A 653 43.80 30.99 -8.85
C VAL A 653 44.37 30.73 -10.24
N PHE A 654 44.30 29.50 -10.70
CA PHE A 654 44.68 29.12 -12.06
C PHE A 654 43.43 29.06 -12.94
N ALA A 655 43.41 29.84 -14.02
CA ALA A 655 42.31 29.91 -14.97
C ALA A 655 42.70 29.24 -16.30
N PHE A 656 41.89 28.30 -16.75
CA PHE A 656 42.08 27.50 -17.94
C PHE A 656 41.02 27.87 -18.98
N ASN A 657 41.43 28.22 -20.19
CA ASN A 657 40.53 28.59 -21.27
C ASN A 657 40.95 27.92 -22.58
N VAL A 658 40.01 27.73 -23.50
CA VAL A 658 40.34 27.31 -24.86
C VAL A 658 41.21 28.38 -25.54
N SER A 659 42.38 27.97 -26.06
CA SER A 659 43.31 28.82 -26.82
C SER A 659 43.73 28.09 -28.09
N GLY A 660 43.09 28.41 -29.22
CA GLY A 660 43.25 27.63 -30.45
C GLY A 660 42.84 26.16 -30.24
N SER A 661 43.76 25.24 -30.54
CA SER A 661 43.62 23.79 -30.29
C SER A 661 44.22 23.34 -28.94
N SER A 662 44.57 24.28 -28.06
CA SER A 662 45.28 24.05 -26.80
C SER A 662 44.51 24.63 -25.61
N VAL A 663 44.96 24.29 -24.40
CA VAL A 663 44.53 24.87 -23.13
C VAL A 663 45.44 26.05 -22.82
N GLY A 664 44.91 27.27 -22.80
CA GLY A 664 45.61 28.46 -22.32
C GLY A 664 45.46 28.63 -20.81
N VAL A 665 46.54 28.99 -20.12
CA VAL A 665 46.61 29.02 -18.66
C VAL A 665 47.04 30.39 -18.16
N ARG A 666 46.29 30.94 -17.20
CA ARG A 666 46.67 32.16 -16.48
C ARG A 666 46.69 31.91 -14.98
N ARG A 667 47.74 32.37 -14.31
CA ARG A 667 47.80 32.44 -12.84
C ARG A 667 47.32 33.82 -12.39
N ILE A 668 46.42 33.85 -11.42
CA ILE A 668 45.89 35.08 -10.82
C ILE A 668 46.36 35.10 -9.36
N ALA A 669 47.26 36.02 -9.04
CA ALA A 669 47.87 36.19 -7.72
C ALA A 669 47.72 37.65 -7.29
N GLY A 670 47.14 37.92 -6.12
CA GLY A 670 46.96 39.30 -5.63
C GLY A 670 46.16 40.21 -6.57
N GLY A 671 45.29 39.63 -7.43
CA GLY A 671 44.53 40.36 -8.46
C GLY A 671 45.26 40.58 -9.78
N THR A 672 46.54 40.24 -9.89
CA THR A 672 47.33 40.31 -11.13
C THR A 672 47.25 38.99 -11.88
N ALA A 673 46.94 39.04 -13.18
CA ALA A 673 46.90 37.87 -14.05
C ALA A 673 48.19 37.75 -14.88
N THR A 674 48.92 36.64 -14.71
CA THR A 674 50.13 36.28 -15.47
C THR A 674 49.81 35.14 -16.43
N ASP A 675 50.16 35.30 -17.70
CA ASP A 675 50.02 34.24 -18.71
C ASP A 675 51.14 33.21 -18.53
N LEU A 676 50.76 31.93 -18.43
CA LEU A 676 51.69 30.81 -18.29
C LEU A 676 51.85 30.02 -19.60
N GLY A 677 51.21 30.49 -20.68
CA GLY A 677 51.27 29.87 -22.00
C GLY A 677 50.11 28.90 -22.27
N SER A 678 50.29 28.06 -23.30
CA SER A 678 49.28 27.07 -23.70
C SER A 678 49.87 25.75 -24.16
N ALA A 679 49.17 24.65 -23.90
CA ALA A 679 49.56 23.30 -24.29
C ALA A 679 48.34 22.42 -24.61
N PRO A 680 48.47 21.33 -25.39
CA PRO A 680 47.36 20.42 -25.67
C PRO A 680 46.75 19.79 -24.40
N THR A 681 47.59 19.53 -23.40
CA THR A 681 47.20 19.07 -22.06
C THR A 681 48.02 19.81 -21.00
N VAL A 682 47.37 20.15 -19.90
CA VAL A 682 47.95 20.82 -18.73
C VAL A 682 47.74 19.91 -17.51
N ASN A 683 48.81 19.64 -16.77
CA ASN A 683 48.76 18.77 -15.60
C ASN A 683 48.78 19.59 -14.30
N ILE A 684 47.99 19.17 -13.31
CA ILE A 684 47.86 19.79 -12.00
C ILE A 684 48.16 18.74 -10.93
N ARG A 685 49.11 19.04 -10.05
CA ARG A 685 49.50 18.25 -8.88
C ARG A 685 49.49 19.12 -7.64
N TRP A 686 49.27 18.56 -6.45
CA TRP A 686 49.19 19.35 -5.22
C TRP A 686 49.70 18.58 -4.00
N ALA A 687 49.99 19.33 -2.93
CA ALA A 687 50.60 18.81 -1.72
C ALA A 687 49.75 17.76 -1.02
N GLY A 688 50.44 16.73 -0.51
CA GLY A 688 49.87 15.64 0.26
C GLY A 688 49.19 14.53 -0.56
N THR A 689 49.27 14.54 -1.89
CA THR A 689 48.87 13.40 -2.73
C THR A 689 50.02 12.42 -2.93
N ARG A 690 49.75 11.27 -3.56
CA ARG A 690 50.74 10.23 -3.88
C ARG A 690 51.83 10.69 -4.86
N GLU A 691 51.49 11.66 -5.73
CA GLU A 691 52.39 12.24 -6.73
C GLU A 691 52.30 13.78 -6.74
N PRO A 692 52.84 14.47 -5.71
CA PRO A 692 52.69 15.92 -5.56
C PRO A 692 53.56 16.73 -6.54
N GLY A 693 54.49 16.09 -7.25
CA GLY A 693 55.45 16.78 -8.13
C GLY A 693 56.29 17.79 -7.34
N GLY A 694 56.44 19.00 -7.89
CA GLY A 694 57.12 20.11 -7.21
C GLY A 694 56.33 20.73 -6.04
N ALA A 695 55.05 20.39 -5.86
CA ALA A 695 54.20 20.90 -4.80
C ALA A 695 54.28 20.03 -3.53
N ALA A 696 55.46 19.87 -2.95
CA ALA A 696 55.62 19.11 -1.70
C ALA A 696 55.00 19.83 -0.49
N GLY A 697 54.45 19.06 0.46
CA GLY A 697 53.93 19.60 1.71
C GLY A 697 52.81 18.76 2.34
N PRO A 698 52.26 19.21 3.49
CA PRO A 698 51.13 18.57 4.19
C PRO A 698 49.84 18.48 3.36
N ARG A 699 48.84 17.74 3.88
CA ARG A 699 47.60 17.46 3.14
C ARG A 699 46.90 18.74 2.69
N SER A 700 46.50 18.75 1.42
CA SER A 700 45.81 19.87 0.78
C SER A 700 44.62 19.39 -0.06
N LEU A 701 43.71 20.30 -0.40
CA LEU A 701 42.59 20.01 -1.30
C LEU A 701 42.70 20.87 -2.56
N LEU A 702 42.54 20.25 -3.71
CA LEU A 702 42.37 20.95 -4.97
C LEU A 702 40.88 21.25 -5.18
N ASN A 703 40.56 22.53 -5.41
CA ASN A 703 39.25 22.94 -5.85
C ASN A 703 39.24 23.11 -7.37
N LEU A 704 38.30 22.50 -8.09
CA LEU A 704 38.17 22.64 -9.55
C LEU A 704 36.73 22.95 -9.96
N ILE A 705 36.49 24.11 -10.57
CA ILE A 705 35.16 24.55 -11.01
C ILE A 705 35.09 24.78 -12.51
N GLY A 706 33.94 24.45 -13.11
CA GLY A 706 33.60 24.81 -14.49
C GLY A 706 33.02 26.23 -14.62
N PRO A 707 32.57 26.65 -15.82
CA PRO A 707 32.19 28.04 -16.13
C PRO A 707 31.02 28.59 -15.30
N SER A 708 30.13 27.72 -14.83
CA SER A 708 28.97 28.07 -14.00
C SER A 708 29.22 27.96 -12.50
N GLY A 709 30.35 27.39 -12.09
CA GLY A 709 30.68 27.12 -10.69
C GLY A 709 31.26 28.34 -9.96
N THR A 710 31.28 28.26 -8.63
CA THR A 710 32.03 29.17 -7.75
C THR A 710 32.72 28.35 -6.68
N PHE A 711 33.88 28.79 -6.18
CA PHE A 711 34.62 28.03 -5.15
C PHE A 711 33.91 27.91 -3.77
N GLY A 712 32.76 28.57 -3.60
CA GLY A 712 31.90 28.40 -2.43
C GLY A 712 30.78 27.37 -2.63
N SER A 713 30.69 26.73 -3.80
CA SER A 713 29.74 25.64 -4.03
C SER A 713 30.28 24.31 -3.47
N SER A 714 29.42 23.30 -3.36
CA SER A 714 29.83 21.95 -2.93
C SER A 714 30.20 21.08 -4.14
N GLY A 715 30.90 19.97 -3.91
CA GLY A 715 31.14 18.94 -4.95
C GLY A 715 32.26 19.24 -5.93
N HIS A 716 33.24 20.07 -5.55
CA HIS A 716 34.37 20.44 -6.40
C HIS A 716 35.72 20.38 -5.70
N ARG A 717 35.80 19.65 -4.58
CA ARG A 717 37.00 19.53 -3.75
C ARG A 717 37.54 18.11 -3.85
N TYR A 718 38.81 17.99 -4.16
CA TYR A 718 39.48 16.73 -4.43
C TYR A 718 40.69 16.62 -3.52
N ARG A 719 40.75 15.53 -2.77
CA ARG A 719 41.86 15.27 -1.84
C ARG A 719 43.01 14.57 -2.54
N ASP A 720 42.73 13.65 -3.45
CA ASP A 720 43.71 12.71 -3.97
C ASP A 720 43.87 12.80 -5.50
N GLY A 721 44.99 12.23 -5.97
CA GLY A 721 45.31 12.12 -7.38
C GLY A 721 46.01 13.32 -8.02
N SER A 722 45.89 13.41 -9.34
CA SER A 722 46.32 14.54 -10.19
C SER A 722 45.22 14.87 -11.20
N ILE A 723 45.24 16.06 -11.79
CA ILE A 723 44.24 16.48 -12.79
C ILE A 723 44.91 16.86 -14.11
N ASP A 724 44.45 16.25 -15.20
CA ASP A 724 44.76 16.68 -16.56
C ASP A 724 43.61 17.53 -17.11
N ILE A 725 43.94 18.73 -17.61
CA ILE A 725 43.04 19.54 -18.43
C ILE A 725 43.48 19.43 -19.88
N THR A 726 42.64 18.86 -20.73
CA THR A 726 42.96 18.56 -22.13
C THR A 726 42.01 19.29 -23.07
N ALA A 727 42.56 19.87 -24.14
CA ALA A 727 41.77 20.42 -25.24
C ALA A 727 41.31 19.30 -26.18
N VAL A 728 40.01 19.26 -26.49
CA VAL A 728 39.39 18.28 -27.39
C VAL A 728 38.60 18.95 -28.51
N ASN A 729 38.72 18.40 -29.71
CA ASN A 729 37.95 18.84 -30.88
C ASN A 729 36.55 18.23 -30.85
N THR A 730 35.52 19.07 -30.95
CA THR A 730 34.11 18.64 -31.00
C THR A 730 33.42 19.26 -32.21
N SER A 731 32.25 18.74 -32.59
CA SER A 731 31.40 19.33 -33.64
C SER A 731 30.95 20.78 -33.32
N SER A 732 31.06 21.21 -32.06
CA SER A 732 30.73 22.56 -31.60
C SER A 732 31.96 23.44 -31.34
N GLY A 733 33.12 23.05 -31.86
CA GLY A 733 34.42 23.70 -31.69
C GLY A 733 35.27 23.06 -30.59
N VAL A 734 36.44 23.63 -30.32
CA VAL A 734 37.35 23.15 -29.27
C VAL A 734 36.72 23.34 -27.88
N ARG A 735 36.87 22.34 -27.03
CA ARG A 735 36.39 22.28 -25.65
C ARG A 735 37.47 21.72 -24.73
N LEU A 736 37.27 21.84 -23.42
CA LEU A 736 38.16 21.33 -22.39
C LEU A 736 37.51 20.16 -21.67
N ASN A 737 38.28 19.12 -21.41
CA ASN A 737 37.97 18.10 -20.42
C ASN A 737 38.89 18.27 -19.22
N ALA A 738 38.37 18.10 -18.01
CA ALA A 738 39.19 17.95 -16.81
C ALA A 738 39.02 16.54 -16.25
N VAL A 739 40.13 15.82 -16.10
CA VAL A 739 40.16 14.40 -15.73
C VAL A 739 41.07 14.20 -14.53
N ASN A 740 40.52 13.64 -13.45
CA ASN A 740 41.25 13.30 -12.25
C ASN A 740 41.74 11.85 -12.33
N SER A 741 43.04 11.65 -12.21
CA SER A 741 43.67 10.33 -12.09
C SER A 741 43.87 10.03 -10.61
N VAL A 742 43.20 8.99 -10.10
CA VAL A 742 43.19 8.56 -8.69
C VAL A 742 43.39 7.05 -8.62
N ARG A 743 43.99 6.57 -7.53
CA ARG A 743 44.17 5.13 -7.29
C ARG A 743 42.82 4.43 -7.08
N MET A 744 42.59 3.33 -7.79
CA MET A 744 41.34 2.55 -7.69
C MET A 744 41.12 1.97 -6.27
N HIS A 745 42.18 1.45 -5.65
CA HIS A 745 42.16 0.77 -4.36
C HIS A 745 41.39 1.51 -3.25
N ASP A 746 41.56 2.83 -3.15
CA ASP A 746 41.06 3.64 -2.05
C ASP A 746 40.67 5.07 -2.45
N GLU A 747 41.56 5.81 -3.12
CA GLU A 747 41.35 7.22 -3.49
C GLU A 747 40.06 7.42 -4.32
N TYR A 748 39.82 6.56 -5.31
CA TYR A 748 38.59 6.58 -6.10
C TYR A 748 37.35 6.21 -5.28
N LEU A 749 37.41 5.11 -4.54
CA LEU A 749 36.26 4.56 -3.82
C LEU A 749 35.84 5.43 -2.64
N PHE A 750 36.76 6.15 -2.00
CA PHE A 750 36.42 7.14 -0.96
C PHE A 750 35.54 8.28 -1.51
N GLY A 751 35.61 8.57 -2.81
CA GLY A 751 34.80 9.60 -3.46
C GLY A 751 33.45 9.13 -4.00
N ILE A 752 33.15 7.82 -4.00
CA ILE A 752 31.89 7.27 -4.51
C ILE A 752 30.73 7.59 -3.56
N SER A 753 29.69 8.24 -4.08
CA SER A 753 28.58 8.79 -3.30
C SER A 753 27.20 8.29 -3.74
N GLU A 754 27.06 6.98 -3.88
CA GLU A 754 25.82 6.33 -4.34
C GLU A 754 24.85 6.03 -3.20
N VAL A 755 25.37 5.52 -2.08
CA VAL A 755 24.59 5.19 -0.87
C VAL A 755 24.91 6.13 0.29
N SER A 756 24.01 6.22 1.27
CA SER A 756 24.25 7.01 2.48
C SER A 756 25.37 6.38 3.33
N SER A 757 26.25 7.22 3.90
CA SER A 757 27.27 6.77 4.85
C SER A 757 26.69 6.39 6.23
N SER A 758 25.36 6.49 6.40
CA SER A 758 24.64 6.06 7.60
C SER A 758 24.04 4.65 7.50
N TRP A 759 24.16 4.00 6.34
CA TRP A 759 23.57 2.68 6.11
C TRP A 759 24.32 1.57 6.87
N PRO A 760 23.72 0.36 7.00
CA PRO A 760 24.39 -0.82 7.51
C PRO A 760 25.73 -1.05 6.81
N GLU A 761 26.70 -1.56 7.56
CA GLU A 761 28.07 -1.70 7.07
C GLU A 761 28.16 -2.65 5.87
N ALA A 762 27.50 -3.81 5.94
CA ALA A 762 27.46 -4.78 4.84
C ALA A 762 26.90 -4.17 3.54
N ALA A 763 25.90 -3.29 3.61
CA ALA A 763 25.36 -2.61 2.43
C ALA A 763 26.36 -1.60 1.83
N MET A 764 27.10 -0.87 2.68
CA MET A 764 28.16 0.03 2.21
C MET A 764 29.34 -0.74 1.59
N GLN A 765 29.74 -1.85 2.22
CA GLN A 765 30.79 -2.74 1.70
C GLN A 765 30.36 -3.38 0.36
N ALA A 766 29.10 -3.84 0.23
CA ALA A 766 28.56 -4.36 -1.02
C ALA A 766 28.57 -3.30 -2.13
N GLN A 767 28.20 -2.06 -1.81
CA GLN A 767 28.31 -0.92 -2.73
C GLN A 767 29.76 -0.67 -3.16
N ALA A 768 30.72 -0.73 -2.24
CA ALA A 768 32.14 -0.56 -2.55
C ALA A 768 32.66 -1.68 -3.48
N ILE A 769 32.30 -2.94 -3.23
CA ILE A 769 32.65 -4.10 -4.07
C ILE A 769 32.06 -3.95 -5.48
N ALA A 770 30.77 -3.59 -5.59
CA ALA A 770 30.12 -3.37 -6.88
C ALA A 770 30.77 -2.20 -7.65
N ALA A 771 31.02 -1.07 -6.97
CA ALA A 771 31.66 0.09 -7.58
C ALA A 771 33.09 -0.21 -8.06
N ARG A 772 33.88 -0.95 -7.27
CA ARG A 772 35.21 -1.42 -7.65
C ARG A 772 35.16 -2.32 -8.89
N SER A 773 34.23 -3.28 -8.90
CA SER A 773 34.06 -4.22 -10.01
C SER A 773 33.74 -3.47 -11.31
N TYR A 774 32.81 -2.52 -11.25
CA TYR A 774 32.48 -1.66 -12.38
C TYR A 774 33.69 -0.85 -12.84
N GLY A 775 34.38 -0.17 -11.93
CA GLY A 775 35.57 0.62 -12.22
C GLY A 775 36.70 -0.20 -12.88
N LEU A 776 37.01 -1.38 -12.35
CA LEU A 776 38.00 -2.30 -12.91
C LEU A 776 37.59 -2.78 -14.31
N SER A 777 36.31 -3.04 -14.54
CA SER A 777 35.81 -3.40 -15.89
C SER A 777 36.03 -2.26 -16.90
N LYS A 778 35.92 -1.00 -16.47
CA LYS A 778 36.18 0.18 -17.31
C LYS A 778 37.66 0.41 -17.60
N ILE A 779 38.52 0.10 -16.63
CA ILE A 779 39.97 0.09 -16.86
C ILE A 779 40.33 -0.97 -17.91
N ALA A 780 39.73 -2.17 -17.81
CA ALA A 780 39.93 -3.24 -18.78
C ALA A 780 39.43 -2.88 -20.19
N ASP A 781 38.35 -2.10 -20.30
CA ASP A 781 37.83 -1.56 -21.58
C ASP A 781 38.75 -0.46 -22.18
N GLY A 782 39.67 0.10 -21.40
CA GLY A 782 40.61 1.15 -21.81
C GLY A 782 40.03 2.56 -21.85
N LEU A 783 40.86 3.55 -22.21
CA LEU A 783 40.46 4.96 -22.19
C LEU A 783 39.51 5.32 -23.34
N ARG A 784 38.41 5.99 -22.97
CA ARG A 784 37.51 6.59 -23.96
C ARG A 784 38.18 7.79 -24.62
N LYS A 785 38.31 7.76 -25.94
CA LYS A 785 38.96 8.83 -26.74
C LYS A 785 38.31 10.21 -26.60
N SER A 786 37.00 10.26 -26.35
CA SER A 786 36.23 11.51 -26.24
C SER A 786 36.57 12.35 -25.00
N CYS A 787 37.07 11.71 -23.94
CA CYS A 787 37.37 12.34 -22.66
C CYS A 787 38.77 12.03 -22.13
N SER A 788 39.49 11.06 -22.71
CA SER A 788 40.69 10.47 -22.11
C SER A 788 40.47 9.99 -20.67
N CYS A 789 39.34 9.31 -20.46
CA CYS A 789 38.85 8.87 -19.15
C CYS A 789 38.35 7.42 -19.18
N HIS A 790 38.37 6.75 -18.03
CA HIS A 790 37.76 5.44 -17.82
C HIS A 790 36.28 5.59 -17.45
N VAL A 791 35.94 6.57 -16.61
CA VAL A 791 34.59 6.87 -16.11
C VAL A 791 34.34 8.39 -16.09
N ASP A 792 33.08 8.82 -16.10
CA ASP A 792 32.69 10.16 -15.66
C ASP A 792 32.20 10.16 -14.21
N ASP A 793 32.03 11.35 -13.64
CA ASP A 793 31.60 11.58 -12.26
C ASP A 793 30.09 11.40 -12.02
N GLY A 794 29.36 10.89 -13.02
CA GLY A 794 27.90 10.77 -13.02
C GLY A 794 27.18 12.03 -13.55
N GLY A 795 27.86 13.17 -13.63
CA GLY A 795 27.34 14.42 -14.21
C GLY A 795 27.62 14.58 -15.71
N GLY A 796 28.49 13.73 -16.25
CA GLY A 796 28.84 13.67 -17.67
C GLY A 796 27.81 12.94 -18.55
N PRO A 797 28.09 12.79 -19.85
CA PRO A 797 27.15 12.20 -20.81
C PRO A 797 27.04 10.68 -20.72
N TYR A 798 27.89 10.02 -19.93
CA TYR A 798 27.92 8.56 -19.79
C TYR A 798 27.23 8.08 -18.51
N SER A 799 27.11 8.98 -17.51
CA SER A 799 26.42 8.72 -16.25
C SER A 799 26.93 7.43 -15.59
N ASP A 800 28.26 7.28 -15.49
CA ASP A 800 28.91 6.06 -15.02
C ASP A 800 28.67 5.83 -13.52
N GLN A 801 29.31 6.61 -12.65
CA GLN A 801 29.17 6.47 -11.20
C GLN A 801 29.23 7.85 -10.54
N THR A 802 28.42 8.07 -9.51
CA THR A 802 28.39 9.32 -8.74
C THR A 802 29.70 9.47 -7.94
N PHE A 803 30.64 10.25 -8.47
CA PHE A 803 31.92 10.54 -7.82
C PHE A 803 31.96 12.01 -7.37
N THR A 804 32.06 12.24 -6.07
CA THR A 804 32.05 13.59 -5.48
C THR A 804 33.37 13.95 -4.80
N GLY A 805 34.38 13.07 -4.91
CA GLY A 805 35.68 13.23 -4.28
C GLY A 805 35.58 13.46 -2.78
N TRP A 806 36.26 14.49 -2.28
CA TRP A 806 36.38 14.75 -0.85
C TRP A 806 35.04 15.00 -0.15
N ALA A 807 34.00 15.42 -0.89
CA ALA A 807 32.69 15.70 -0.31
C ALA A 807 32.04 14.46 0.34
N LYS A 808 32.28 13.26 -0.18
CA LYS A 808 31.78 12.01 0.40
C LYS A 808 32.49 11.69 1.71
N GLN A 809 33.81 11.70 1.69
CA GLN A 809 34.64 11.33 2.84
C GLN A 809 34.55 12.36 3.98
N SER A 810 34.46 13.65 3.66
CA SER A 810 34.31 14.72 4.66
C SER A 810 32.85 15.01 5.04
N GLY A 811 31.90 14.31 4.43
CA GLY A 811 30.48 14.46 4.71
C GLY A 811 30.07 13.82 6.05
N PRO A 812 28.80 14.00 6.48
CA PRO A 812 28.29 13.36 7.68
C PRO A 812 28.49 11.84 7.65
N LYS A 813 29.14 11.29 8.69
CA LYS A 813 29.53 9.87 8.80
C LYS A 813 30.42 9.38 7.65
N GLY A 814 31.12 10.26 6.93
CA GLY A 814 32.01 9.89 5.84
C GLY A 814 33.14 8.95 6.24
N ASP A 815 33.62 9.02 7.48
CA ASP A 815 34.59 8.07 8.03
C ASP A 815 34.10 6.62 7.98
N ARG A 816 32.81 6.37 8.26
CA ARG A 816 32.20 5.03 8.16
C ARG A 816 32.21 4.50 6.73
N TRP A 817 32.04 5.38 5.74
CA TRP A 817 32.16 4.97 4.34
C TRP A 817 33.61 4.58 4.02
N ALA A 818 34.58 5.38 4.47
CA ALA A 818 35.99 5.06 4.27
C ALA A 818 36.42 3.76 5.00
N ASP A 819 35.89 3.51 6.20
CA ASP A 819 36.05 2.23 6.92
C ASP A 819 35.46 1.07 6.13
N ALA A 820 34.23 1.22 5.62
CA ALA A 820 33.59 0.18 4.81
C ALA A 820 34.37 -0.13 3.52
N VAL A 821 34.90 0.88 2.83
CA VAL A 821 35.79 0.66 1.68
C VAL A 821 37.03 -0.13 2.10
N ARG A 822 37.72 0.27 3.18
CA ARG A 822 38.91 -0.42 3.69
C ARG A 822 38.63 -1.87 4.13
N ALA A 823 37.46 -2.13 4.70
CA ALA A 823 37.06 -3.47 5.14
C ALA A 823 36.97 -4.48 3.99
N THR A 824 36.86 -4.00 2.74
CA THR A 824 36.84 -4.86 1.54
C THR A 824 38.24 -5.15 0.97
N ASN A 825 39.31 -4.60 1.57
CA ASN A 825 40.68 -4.77 1.10
C ASN A 825 41.25 -6.07 1.67
N SER A 826 41.86 -6.88 0.80
CA SER A 826 42.50 -8.14 1.19
C SER A 826 44.01 -7.97 1.40
N SER A 827 44.61 -6.96 0.78
CA SER A 827 45.99 -6.51 0.97
C SER A 827 46.12 -5.04 0.55
N ASP A 828 47.32 -4.46 0.65
CA ASP A 828 47.60 -3.09 0.19
C ASP A 828 47.46 -2.89 -1.33
N THR A 829 47.30 -3.99 -2.09
CA THR A 829 47.25 -3.96 -3.56
C THR A 829 46.08 -4.75 -4.13
N SER A 830 45.21 -5.33 -3.31
CA SER A 830 44.13 -6.18 -3.78
C SER A 830 42.92 -6.13 -2.86
N SER A 831 41.73 -6.20 -3.46
CA SER A 831 40.46 -6.07 -2.75
C SER A 831 39.39 -6.97 -3.35
N LEU A 832 38.35 -7.26 -2.58
CA LEU A 832 37.21 -8.06 -3.03
C LEU A 832 36.54 -7.42 -4.25
N THR A 833 36.36 -8.23 -5.29
CA THR A 833 35.82 -7.85 -6.60
C THR A 833 34.92 -8.97 -7.14
N VAL A 834 33.83 -8.62 -7.80
CA VAL A 834 32.93 -9.58 -8.45
C VAL A 834 33.47 -9.95 -9.83
N LEU A 835 33.70 -11.25 -10.05
CA LEU A 835 34.29 -11.79 -11.26
C LEU A 835 33.31 -12.72 -11.99
N TYR A 836 33.28 -12.63 -13.31
CA TYR A 836 32.65 -13.62 -14.18
C TYR A 836 33.71 -14.19 -15.12
N LYS A 837 33.92 -15.50 -15.07
CA LYS A 837 34.99 -16.19 -15.81
C LYS A 837 36.37 -15.52 -15.59
N GLY A 838 36.67 -15.17 -14.34
CA GLY A 838 37.94 -14.57 -13.92
C GLY A 838 38.15 -13.11 -14.35
N LYS A 839 37.12 -12.41 -14.84
CA LYS A 839 37.21 -11.00 -15.24
C LYS A 839 36.25 -10.12 -14.42
N PRO A 840 36.65 -8.90 -14.02
CA PRO A 840 35.76 -7.95 -13.37
C PRO A 840 34.50 -7.69 -14.20
N ILE A 841 33.34 -7.77 -13.55
CA ILE A 841 32.06 -7.60 -14.24
C ILE A 841 31.69 -6.12 -14.42
N LYS A 842 30.81 -5.84 -15.39
CA LYS A 842 30.10 -4.56 -15.48
C LYS A 842 28.99 -4.55 -14.43
N ALA A 843 29.37 -4.33 -13.17
CA ALA A 843 28.49 -4.34 -12.01
C ALA A 843 27.55 -3.12 -11.98
N PHE A 844 26.52 -3.15 -12.84
CA PHE A 844 25.47 -2.14 -12.81
C PHE A 844 24.67 -2.24 -11.51
N TYR A 845 24.27 -1.09 -10.96
CA TYR A 845 23.44 -1.03 -9.77
C TYR A 845 22.37 0.06 -9.93
N THR A 846 21.28 -0.08 -9.18
CA THR A 846 20.12 0.78 -9.27
C THR A 846 19.68 1.24 -7.88
N SER A 847 18.88 2.31 -7.78
CA SER A 847 18.46 2.80 -6.45
C SER A 847 17.51 1.82 -5.76
N SER A 848 16.41 1.47 -6.42
CA SER A 848 15.42 0.55 -5.89
C SER A 848 14.69 -0.17 -7.03
N THR A 849 14.31 -1.42 -6.83
CA THR A 849 13.46 -2.17 -7.76
C THR A 849 12.00 -2.20 -7.29
N GLY A 850 11.12 -2.81 -8.08
CA GLY A 850 9.75 -3.11 -7.68
C GLY A 850 9.55 -4.45 -6.97
N GLY A 851 10.62 -5.06 -6.44
CA GLY A 851 10.59 -6.39 -5.80
C GLY A 851 11.36 -7.46 -6.58
N ALA A 852 11.85 -7.15 -7.78
CA ALA A 852 12.75 -8.02 -8.54
C ALA A 852 13.61 -7.17 -9.49
N THR A 853 14.86 -7.54 -9.73
CA THR A 853 15.73 -6.87 -10.72
C THR A 853 15.28 -7.19 -12.15
N THR A 854 15.76 -6.44 -13.14
CA THR A 854 15.51 -6.65 -14.57
C THR A 854 16.82 -6.99 -15.28
N SER A 855 16.75 -7.79 -16.36
CA SER A 855 17.94 -8.14 -17.12
C SER A 855 18.44 -7.01 -18.03
N VAL A 856 19.73 -7.02 -18.36
CA VAL A 856 20.32 -6.10 -19.35
C VAL A 856 19.70 -6.26 -20.73
N LYS A 857 19.35 -7.49 -21.09
CA LYS A 857 18.71 -7.82 -22.37
C LYS A 857 17.36 -7.13 -22.52
N ASP A 858 16.58 -7.13 -21.45
CA ASP A 858 15.22 -6.58 -21.49
C ASP A 858 15.21 -5.04 -21.52
N VAL A 859 16.20 -4.38 -20.91
CA VAL A 859 16.23 -2.91 -20.84
C VAL A 859 17.09 -2.28 -21.94
N TRP A 860 18.23 -2.87 -22.29
CA TRP A 860 19.23 -2.28 -23.18
C TRP A 860 19.57 -3.14 -24.41
N GLY A 861 18.96 -4.33 -24.58
CA GLY A 861 19.15 -5.17 -25.77
C GLY A 861 20.51 -5.88 -25.88
N GLY A 862 21.30 -5.90 -24.82
CA GLY A 862 22.59 -6.62 -24.74
C GLY A 862 22.51 -7.92 -23.94
N ASP A 863 23.57 -8.73 -23.94
CA ASP A 863 23.64 -9.95 -23.13
C ASP A 863 24.73 -9.84 -22.06
N LEU A 864 24.31 -9.84 -20.79
CA LEU A 864 25.19 -9.97 -19.64
C LEU A 864 24.63 -11.10 -18.76
N PRO A 865 25.18 -12.33 -18.85
CA PRO A 865 24.62 -13.52 -18.20
C PRO A 865 24.48 -13.42 -16.67
N TYR A 866 25.24 -12.53 -16.05
CA TYR A 866 25.24 -12.28 -14.62
C TYR A 866 24.30 -11.14 -14.18
N ALA A 867 23.77 -10.34 -15.11
CA ALA A 867 22.87 -9.24 -14.82
C ALA A 867 21.45 -9.59 -15.31
N VAL A 868 20.86 -10.56 -14.63
CA VAL A 868 19.53 -11.13 -14.90
C VAL A 868 18.52 -10.72 -13.83
N SER A 869 17.26 -11.07 -14.04
CA SER A 869 16.20 -10.85 -13.05
C SER A 869 16.37 -11.82 -11.87
N VAL A 870 16.45 -11.28 -10.66
CA VAL A 870 16.46 -12.00 -9.38
C VAL A 870 15.47 -11.37 -8.41
N ASP A 871 15.04 -12.13 -7.41
CA ASP A 871 14.21 -11.62 -6.32
C ASP A 871 14.88 -10.45 -5.60
N ASP A 872 14.10 -9.42 -5.26
CA ASP A 872 14.56 -8.23 -4.57
C ASP A 872 13.44 -7.65 -3.69
N HIS A 873 12.66 -8.51 -3.05
CA HIS A 873 11.59 -8.10 -2.15
C HIS A 873 12.08 -7.14 -1.05
N TRP A 874 13.36 -7.21 -0.66
CA TRP A 874 14.02 -6.25 0.25
C TRP A 874 13.95 -4.81 -0.21
N ALA A 875 13.90 -4.52 -1.52
CA ALA A 875 13.70 -3.16 -2.01
C ALA A 875 12.33 -2.58 -1.64
N LEU A 876 11.36 -3.41 -1.23
CA LEU A 876 10.04 -2.97 -0.75
C LEU A 876 10.03 -2.65 0.75
N HIS A 877 11.18 -2.67 1.43
CA HIS A 877 11.31 -2.34 2.85
C HIS A 877 10.61 -1.01 3.23
N PRO A 878 9.95 -0.90 4.40
CA PRO A 878 9.21 0.29 4.81
C PRO A 878 10.01 1.60 4.84
N ASP A 879 11.31 1.54 5.12
CA ASP A 879 12.19 2.72 5.10
C ASP A 879 12.48 3.23 3.69
N ASN A 880 12.25 2.40 2.67
CA ASN A 880 12.42 2.82 1.29
C ASN A 880 11.26 3.71 0.85
N THR A 881 11.54 5.00 0.68
CA THR A 881 10.58 5.97 0.11
C THR A 881 10.26 5.74 -1.37
N ASN A 882 10.97 4.85 -2.04
CA ASN A 882 10.70 4.43 -3.42
C ASN A 882 9.96 3.10 -3.51
N ARG A 883 9.60 2.44 -2.39
CA ARG A 883 8.76 1.22 -2.42
C ARG A 883 7.40 1.45 -3.08
N ALA A 884 6.92 2.69 -3.04
CA ALA A 884 5.73 3.15 -3.73
C ALA A 884 5.90 4.60 -4.17
N TRP A 885 5.32 4.95 -5.32
CA TRP A 885 5.20 6.32 -5.79
C TRP A 885 3.93 6.47 -6.62
N SER A 886 3.43 7.70 -6.67
CA SER A 886 2.31 8.12 -7.52
C SER A 886 2.73 9.35 -8.31
N VAL A 887 2.54 9.31 -9.63
CA VAL A 887 2.85 10.41 -10.54
C VAL A 887 1.62 10.76 -11.36
N LYS A 888 1.27 12.05 -11.37
CA LYS A 888 0.24 12.60 -12.24
C LYS A 888 0.84 13.03 -13.58
N VAL A 889 0.27 12.53 -14.67
CA VAL A 889 0.67 12.81 -16.04
C VAL A 889 -0.43 13.60 -16.71
N SER A 890 -0.14 14.81 -17.18
CA SER A 890 -1.15 15.62 -17.87
C SER A 890 -1.47 15.07 -19.26
N GLN A 891 -2.68 15.37 -19.75
CA GLN A 891 -3.11 15.03 -21.11
C GLN A 891 -2.11 15.46 -22.17
N THR A 892 -1.57 16.68 -22.04
CA THR A 892 -0.57 17.20 -22.98
C THR A 892 0.73 16.40 -22.98
N ALA A 893 1.16 15.91 -21.80
CA ALA A 893 2.36 15.08 -21.71
C ALA A 893 2.11 13.70 -22.33
N ALA A 894 0.96 13.09 -22.04
CA ALA A 894 0.53 11.82 -22.63
C ALA A 894 0.41 11.91 -24.16
N ALA A 895 -0.40 12.84 -24.67
CA ALA A 895 -0.61 13.04 -26.10
C ALA A 895 0.69 13.28 -26.86
N LYS A 896 1.60 14.08 -26.30
CA LYS A 896 2.93 14.32 -26.88
C LYS A 896 3.78 13.05 -26.92
N ALA A 897 3.76 12.22 -25.89
CA ALA A 897 4.56 10.99 -25.84
C ALA A 897 4.14 9.99 -26.93
N PHE A 898 2.84 9.89 -27.20
CA PHE A 898 2.28 8.98 -28.22
C PHE A 898 2.18 9.60 -29.62
N GLY A 899 2.52 10.88 -29.77
CA GLY A 899 2.41 11.60 -31.05
C GLY A 899 0.97 11.69 -31.57
N VAL A 900 0.02 11.97 -30.67
CA VAL A 900 -1.43 12.07 -30.94
C VAL A 900 -2.00 13.38 -30.40
N THR A 901 -3.23 13.72 -30.80
CA THR A 901 -3.92 14.92 -30.31
C THR A 901 -4.40 14.74 -28.87
N ASP A 902 -5.11 13.64 -28.61
CA ASP A 902 -5.67 13.31 -27.31
C ASP A 902 -5.53 11.83 -27.00
N VAL A 903 -5.18 11.52 -25.76
CA VAL A 903 -5.24 10.18 -25.18
C VAL A 903 -6.53 10.07 -24.38
N TRP A 904 -7.27 8.98 -24.59
CA TRP A 904 -8.55 8.73 -23.93
C TRP A 904 -8.40 7.74 -22.77
N LYS A 905 -7.44 6.82 -22.88
CA LYS A 905 -7.06 5.87 -21.83
C LYS A 905 -5.58 5.57 -21.90
N LEU A 906 -4.93 5.43 -20.76
CA LEU A 906 -3.60 4.83 -20.62
C LEU A 906 -3.71 3.47 -19.93
N SER A 907 -2.89 2.52 -20.36
CA SER A 907 -2.78 1.20 -19.74
C SER A 907 -1.35 0.68 -19.82
N VAL A 908 -0.99 -0.20 -18.88
CA VAL A 908 0.25 -1.00 -18.99
C VAL A 908 0.00 -2.09 -20.02
N GLY A 909 0.89 -2.20 -21.01
CA GLY A 909 0.87 -3.27 -22.00
C GLY A 909 1.60 -4.50 -21.48
N ASP A 910 2.53 -5.02 -22.28
CA ASP A 910 3.36 -6.17 -21.91
C ASP A 910 4.20 -5.87 -20.66
N ARG A 911 4.50 -6.91 -19.88
CA ARG A 911 5.44 -6.87 -18.77
C ARG A 911 6.68 -7.70 -19.06
N LEU A 912 7.79 -7.33 -18.43
CA LEU A 912 9.00 -8.12 -18.34
C LEU A 912 8.83 -9.20 -17.26
N SER A 913 9.71 -10.21 -17.25
CA SER A 913 9.71 -11.26 -16.21
C SER A 913 9.90 -10.70 -14.79
N SER A 914 10.56 -9.55 -14.67
CA SER A 914 10.73 -8.81 -13.42
C SER A 914 9.45 -8.14 -12.90
N GLY A 915 8.34 -8.21 -13.64
CA GLY A 915 7.11 -7.48 -13.36
C GLY A 915 7.12 -6.02 -13.81
N ALA A 916 8.27 -5.47 -14.25
CA ALA A 916 8.35 -4.13 -14.83
C ALA A 916 7.51 -4.03 -16.10
N ALA A 917 6.92 -2.87 -16.37
CA ALA A 917 6.25 -2.62 -17.64
C ALA A 917 7.28 -2.66 -18.78
N LYS A 918 6.97 -3.38 -19.85
CA LYS A 918 7.70 -3.36 -21.11
C LYS A 918 7.13 -2.30 -22.04
N THR A 919 5.80 -2.20 -22.13
CA THR A 919 5.13 -1.19 -22.95
C THR A 919 4.04 -0.44 -22.19
N VAL A 920 3.75 0.78 -22.62
CA VAL A 920 2.58 1.56 -22.18
C VAL A 920 1.74 1.88 -23.41
N THR A 921 0.42 1.69 -23.31
CA THR A 921 -0.52 1.79 -24.42
C THR A 921 -1.54 2.90 -24.18
N ALA A 922 -1.68 3.79 -25.18
CA ALA A 922 -2.71 4.80 -25.27
C ALA A 922 -3.86 4.33 -26.17
N THR A 923 -5.10 4.45 -25.70
CA THR A 923 -6.31 4.34 -26.54
C THR A 923 -6.76 5.74 -26.98
N LEU A 924 -7.10 5.89 -28.26
CA LEU A 924 -7.54 7.14 -28.87
C LEU A 924 -9.08 7.21 -28.97
N GLN A 925 -9.58 8.35 -29.45
CA GLN A 925 -11.01 8.64 -29.56
C GLN A 925 -11.78 7.59 -30.40
N ASP A 926 -11.17 7.10 -31.47
CA ASP A 926 -11.74 6.12 -32.39
C ASP A 926 -11.55 4.66 -31.91
N GLY A 927 -11.02 4.48 -30.69
CA GLY A 927 -10.71 3.18 -30.11
C GLY A 927 -9.39 2.58 -30.60
N SER A 928 -8.69 3.20 -31.56
CA SER A 928 -7.38 2.74 -31.98
C SER A 928 -6.34 2.87 -30.86
N GLN A 929 -5.31 2.03 -30.90
CA GLN A 929 -4.27 1.98 -29.88
C GLN A 929 -2.89 2.37 -30.43
N ARG A 930 -2.09 3.02 -29.60
CA ARG A 930 -0.65 3.24 -29.85
C ARG A 930 0.15 2.86 -28.62
N SER A 931 1.24 2.15 -28.82
CA SER A 931 2.14 1.73 -27.74
C SER A 931 3.52 2.35 -27.89
N ILE A 932 4.15 2.64 -26.76
CA ILE A 932 5.56 3.05 -26.66
C ILE A 932 6.28 2.15 -25.65
N ASP A 933 7.61 2.08 -25.75
CA ASP A 933 8.44 1.42 -24.74
C ASP A 933 8.26 2.08 -23.37
N ALA A 934 8.24 1.28 -22.31
CA ALA A 934 8.06 1.79 -20.96
C ALA A 934 9.23 2.68 -20.51
N THR A 935 10.43 2.47 -21.05
CA THR A 935 11.59 3.34 -20.83
C THR A 935 11.37 4.74 -21.43
N ASP A 936 10.75 4.81 -22.59
CA ASP A 936 10.36 6.09 -23.21
C ASP A 936 9.23 6.75 -22.43
N ALA A 937 8.24 5.96 -21.98
CA ALA A 937 7.17 6.43 -21.11
C ALA A 937 7.71 6.99 -19.79
N ARG A 938 8.65 6.30 -19.12
CA ARG A 938 9.33 6.75 -17.91
C ARG A 938 9.95 8.13 -18.11
N THR A 939 10.64 8.33 -19.22
CA THR A 939 11.29 9.61 -19.55
C THR A 939 10.26 10.70 -19.88
N ALA A 940 9.26 10.38 -20.70
CA ALA A 940 8.24 11.33 -21.16
C ALA A 940 7.32 11.80 -20.02
N PHE A 941 7.00 10.91 -19.08
CA PHE A 941 6.10 11.16 -17.97
C PHE A 941 6.82 11.56 -16.68
N GLY A 942 8.15 11.45 -16.63
CA GLY A 942 8.94 11.76 -15.43
C GLY A 942 8.75 10.73 -14.32
N LEU A 943 8.57 9.46 -14.67
CA LEU A 943 8.43 8.37 -13.69
C LEU A 943 9.76 8.03 -13.05
N LYS A 944 9.70 7.50 -11.82
CA LYS A 944 10.88 7.03 -11.08
C LYS A 944 11.49 5.77 -11.71
N SER A 945 10.67 4.84 -12.16
CA SER A 945 11.06 3.55 -12.77
C SER A 945 10.01 3.11 -13.80
N THR A 946 10.20 1.92 -14.37
CA THR A 946 9.21 1.22 -15.22
C THR A 946 8.34 0.21 -14.45
N TYR A 947 8.51 0.04 -13.13
CA TYR A 947 7.66 -0.82 -12.30
C TYR A 947 6.31 -0.14 -12.02
N ILE A 948 5.48 -0.03 -13.06
CA ILE A 948 4.14 0.57 -13.01
C ILE A 948 3.15 -0.51 -12.55
N SER A 949 2.49 -0.30 -11.42
CA SER A 949 1.52 -1.24 -10.86
C SER A 949 0.10 -0.96 -11.34
N ALA A 950 -0.28 0.31 -11.47
CA ALA A 950 -1.63 0.71 -11.90
C ALA A 950 -1.64 2.06 -12.61
N ILE A 951 -2.66 2.27 -13.44
CA ILE A 951 -2.99 3.57 -14.06
C ILE A 951 -4.47 3.87 -13.76
N ASP A 952 -4.75 5.01 -13.16
CA ASP A 952 -6.09 5.47 -12.73
C ASP A 952 -6.86 4.46 -11.86
N GLY A 953 -6.13 3.69 -11.04
CA GLY A 953 -6.70 2.67 -10.16
C GLY A 953 -7.08 1.36 -10.86
N ALA A 954 -7.00 1.30 -12.19
CA ALA A 954 -7.10 0.04 -12.93
C ALA A 954 -5.75 -0.69 -12.86
N GLY A 955 -5.71 -1.79 -12.12
CA GLY A 955 -4.57 -2.71 -12.13
C GLY A 955 -4.38 -3.29 -13.53
N GLY A 956 -3.16 -3.27 -14.04
CA GLY A 956 -2.81 -4.10 -15.20
C GLY A 956 -2.80 -5.57 -14.76
N ALA A 957 -3.38 -6.47 -15.55
CA ALA A 957 -3.47 -7.89 -15.23
C ALA A 957 -2.14 -8.42 -14.65
N ALA A 958 -2.22 -8.99 -13.45
CA ALA A 958 -1.08 -9.59 -12.76
C ALA A 958 -0.78 -10.94 -13.42
N GLY A 959 0.14 -10.92 -14.39
CA GLY A 959 0.71 -12.13 -14.99
C GLY A 959 2.21 -12.12 -14.78
N GLY A 960 2.71 -12.93 -13.84
CA GLY A 960 4.13 -13.14 -13.61
C GLY A 960 4.39 -13.60 -12.18
N ALA A 961 4.53 -14.92 -12.00
CA ALA A 961 4.97 -15.53 -10.76
C ALA A 961 6.29 -14.92 -10.28
N GLN A 962 6.39 -14.69 -8.97
CA GLN A 962 7.64 -14.38 -8.29
C GLN A 962 8.65 -15.51 -8.61
N PRO A 963 9.87 -15.23 -9.07
CA PRO A 963 10.85 -16.28 -9.33
C PRO A 963 11.21 -16.99 -8.02
N ASP A 964 11.00 -18.31 -7.98
CA ASP A 964 11.31 -19.15 -6.83
C ASP A 964 12.81 -19.08 -6.48
N ALA A 965 13.12 -18.68 -5.25
CA ALA A 965 14.45 -18.79 -4.67
C ALA A 965 14.67 -20.24 -4.20
N GLY A 966 15.61 -20.93 -4.84
CA GLY A 966 16.04 -22.28 -4.45
C GLY A 966 16.57 -22.31 -3.01
N SER A 967 16.12 -23.32 -2.26
CA SER A 967 16.39 -23.55 -0.83
C SER A 967 17.87 -23.80 -0.51
N SER A 968 18.38 -23.21 0.58
CA SER A 968 19.22 -23.94 1.55
C SER A 968 19.38 -23.20 2.90
N GLY A 969 18.83 -23.81 3.97
CA GLY A 969 19.54 -24.14 5.22
C GLY A 969 19.99 -23.05 6.22
N ALA A 970 19.12 -22.79 7.21
CA ALA A 970 19.34 -22.76 8.67
C ALA A 970 20.37 -21.81 9.34
N GLY A 971 19.93 -21.12 10.41
CA GLY A 971 20.79 -20.74 11.55
C GLY A 971 20.36 -19.50 12.35
N SER A 972 19.65 -19.72 13.45
CA SER A 972 19.14 -18.74 14.43
C SER A 972 20.19 -17.92 15.21
N GLY A 973 19.81 -16.72 15.67
CA GLY A 973 20.50 -16.04 16.80
C GLY A 973 19.92 -14.67 17.16
N SER A 974 19.15 -14.63 18.25
CA SER A 974 18.42 -13.49 18.85
C SER A 974 19.27 -12.34 19.41
N GLY A 975 18.71 -11.12 19.48
CA GLY A 975 19.19 -10.04 20.35
C GLY A 975 18.30 -8.80 20.32
N SER A 976 17.74 -8.44 21.46
CA SER A 976 16.61 -7.55 21.74
C SER A 976 16.91 -6.04 21.86
N ASP A 977 15.81 -5.28 21.78
CA ASP A 977 15.44 -4.06 22.52
C ASP A 977 15.66 -2.62 21.98
N ALA A 978 14.48 -2.01 21.79
CA ALA A 978 14.02 -0.71 22.32
C ALA A 978 14.41 0.61 21.63
N GLY A 979 13.37 1.43 21.39
CA GLY A 979 13.47 2.89 21.44
C GLY A 979 12.73 3.62 20.32
N GLY A 980 11.48 4.00 20.56
CA GLY A 980 10.70 4.82 19.64
C GLY A 980 11.21 6.26 19.51
N ALA A 981 10.93 6.88 18.36
CA ALA A 981 10.84 8.32 18.20
C ALA A 981 9.98 8.65 16.97
N GLU A 982 8.86 9.33 17.21
CA GLU A 982 8.08 10.00 16.17
C GLU A 982 8.95 10.99 15.37
N SER A 983 8.75 11.04 14.05
CA SER A 983 9.26 12.13 13.21
C SER A 983 8.14 12.62 12.29
N THR A 984 7.56 13.76 12.66
CA THR A 984 6.59 14.53 11.89
C THR A 984 7.28 15.29 10.75
N ALA A 985 6.91 15.02 9.49
CA ALA A 985 7.24 15.89 8.36
C ALA A 985 6.11 16.92 8.16
N ALA A 986 6.43 18.20 8.27
CA ALA A 986 5.47 19.30 8.23
C ALA A 986 4.92 19.59 6.82
N ASP A 987 3.60 19.68 6.72
CA ASP A 987 2.82 20.13 5.58
C ASP A 987 3.05 21.61 5.20
N PRO A 988 2.71 22.03 3.97
CA PRO A 988 2.78 23.44 3.56
C PRO A 988 1.85 24.33 4.41
N VAL A 989 2.42 25.32 5.09
CA VAL A 989 1.69 26.29 5.94
C VAL A 989 0.65 27.06 5.12
N ALA A 990 -0.63 26.76 5.36
CA ALA A 990 -1.76 27.57 4.92
C ALA A 990 -1.66 28.99 5.50
N SER A 991 -2.06 30.01 4.73
CA SER A 991 -1.83 31.42 5.06
C SER A 991 -2.30 31.79 6.48
N VAL A 992 -1.37 32.18 7.35
CA VAL A 992 -1.70 32.75 8.65
C VAL A 992 -1.97 34.26 8.46
N ASP A 993 -2.96 34.83 9.16
CA ASP A 993 -3.33 36.26 9.13
C ASP A 993 -3.95 36.83 7.83
N GLY A 994 -4.45 36.00 6.90
CA GLY A 994 -5.12 36.49 5.67
C GLY A 994 -4.18 37.18 4.67
N VAL A 995 -2.86 37.00 4.84
CA VAL A 995 -1.83 37.58 3.97
C VAL A 995 -1.68 36.70 2.72
N ARG A 996 -2.27 37.13 1.60
CA ARG A 996 -2.06 36.49 0.28
C ARG A 996 -0.82 37.02 -0.42
N VAL A 997 0.04 36.11 -0.87
CA VAL A 997 1.16 36.39 -1.76
C VAL A 997 0.70 36.16 -3.20
N THR A 998 0.63 37.23 -4.00
CA THR A 998 0.30 37.11 -5.43
C THR A 998 1.55 37.25 -6.28
N LEU A 999 1.85 36.23 -7.08
CA LEU A 999 2.86 36.26 -8.15
C LEU A 999 2.20 36.70 -9.45
N LYS A 1000 2.81 37.66 -10.16
CA LYS A 1000 2.32 38.10 -11.48
C LYS A 1000 2.81 37.21 -12.65
N VAL A 1001 3.26 36.01 -12.35
CA VAL A 1001 3.81 35.06 -13.33
C VAL A 1001 3.15 33.71 -13.09
N GLY A 1002 2.80 33.01 -14.16
CA GLY A 1002 2.13 31.70 -14.07
C GLY A 1002 3.03 30.62 -13.45
N PRO A 1003 2.45 29.47 -13.02
CA PRO A 1003 3.12 28.42 -12.23
C PRO A 1003 4.34 27.80 -12.92
N THR A 1004 4.42 27.93 -14.24
CA THR A 1004 5.53 27.46 -15.06
C THR A 1004 6.09 28.59 -15.91
N LEU A 1005 7.39 28.84 -15.78
CA LEU A 1005 8.13 29.83 -16.57
C LEU A 1005 9.11 29.13 -17.50
N ARG A 1006 9.10 29.50 -18.78
CA ARG A 1006 9.99 28.91 -19.80
C ARG A 1006 10.91 29.94 -20.49
N PRO A 1007 11.77 30.65 -19.74
CA PRO A 1007 12.68 31.63 -20.30
C PRO A 1007 13.73 30.94 -21.20
N ARG A 1008 14.25 31.68 -22.19
CA ARG A 1008 15.39 31.21 -23.00
C ARG A 1008 16.65 31.26 -22.15
N ALA A 1009 17.55 30.29 -22.35
CA ALA A 1009 18.87 30.30 -21.72
C ALA A 1009 19.55 31.68 -21.88
N GLY A 1010 19.97 32.27 -20.76
CA GLY A 1010 20.57 33.62 -20.70
C GLY A 1010 19.60 34.80 -20.52
N SER A 1011 18.28 34.57 -20.49
CA SER A 1011 17.28 35.64 -20.26
C SER A 1011 17.07 35.92 -18.77
N SER A 1012 16.92 37.20 -18.38
CA SER A 1012 16.61 37.54 -16.99
C SER A 1012 15.16 37.20 -16.63
N VAL A 1013 14.94 36.53 -15.50
CA VAL A 1013 13.59 36.24 -14.99
C VAL A 1013 13.26 37.21 -13.86
N ARG A 1014 12.07 37.82 -13.91
CA ARG A 1014 11.58 38.73 -12.87
C ARG A 1014 10.45 38.08 -12.08
N PHE A 1015 10.65 37.92 -10.78
CA PHE A 1015 9.61 37.52 -9.83
C PHE A 1015 9.07 38.77 -9.16
N ALA A 1016 7.91 39.25 -9.59
CA ALA A 1016 7.26 40.41 -8.99
C ALA A 1016 5.87 40.04 -8.47
N GLY A 1017 5.52 40.63 -7.34
CA GLY A 1017 4.27 40.32 -6.66
C GLY A 1017 3.82 41.39 -5.69
N LYS A 1018 2.69 41.12 -5.03
CA LYS A 1018 2.13 41.99 -3.99
C LYS A 1018 1.78 41.15 -2.77
N VAL A 1019 2.13 41.67 -1.61
CA VAL A 1019 1.69 41.23 -0.28
C VAL A 1019 0.72 42.32 0.21
N ARG A 1020 -0.49 41.97 0.66
CA ARG A 1020 -1.45 42.95 1.21
C ARG A 1020 -1.26 43.03 2.73
N PRO A 1021 -0.61 44.06 3.30
CA PRO A 1021 -0.53 44.23 4.75
C PRO A 1021 -1.83 44.80 5.35
N LYS A 1022 -2.09 44.56 6.64
CA LYS A 1022 -3.05 45.36 7.44
C LYS A 1022 -2.64 46.84 7.41
N LYS A 1023 -3.62 47.75 7.36
CA LYS A 1023 -3.46 49.21 7.25
C LYS A 1023 -2.43 49.72 8.29
N GLY A 1024 -1.31 50.30 7.84
CA GLY A 1024 -0.29 50.91 8.71
C GLY A 1024 1.05 50.16 8.87
N ALA A 1025 1.23 48.94 8.35
CA ALA A 1025 2.49 48.21 8.49
C ALA A 1025 3.60 48.71 7.53
N LYS A 1026 4.80 49.01 8.07
CA LYS A 1026 6.02 49.31 7.28
C LYS A 1026 6.62 48.01 6.70
N GLY A 1027 7.29 48.13 5.54
CA GLY A 1027 7.66 47.04 4.61
C GLY A 1027 8.04 45.67 5.20
N LEU A 1028 7.28 44.64 4.80
CA LEU A 1028 7.45 43.24 5.21
C LEU A 1028 8.69 42.62 4.54
N LEU A 1029 9.41 41.75 5.27
CA LEU A 1029 10.52 40.99 4.71
C LEU A 1029 9.97 39.85 3.85
N VAL A 1030 10.50 39.71 2.64
CA VAL A 1030 10.12 38.69 1.67
C VAL A 1030 11.37 37.98 1.23
N GLU A 1031 11.34 36.65 1.20
CA GLU A 1031 12.46 35.81 0.77
C GLU A 1031 12.07 35.00 -0.46
N ARG A 1032 12.98 34.90 -1.42
CA ARG A 1032 12.89 33.95 -2.53
C ARG A 1032 13.69 32.71 -2.16
N GLN A 1033 13.01 31.57 -2.03
CA GLN A 1033 13.61 30.28 -1.75
C GLN A 1033 13.64 29.41 -3.00
N MET A 1034 14.60 28.49 -3.08
CA MET A 1034 14.75 27.49 -4.13
C MET A 1034 14.90 26.12 -3.50
N PHE A 1035 14.24 25.11 -4.05
CA PHE A 1035 14.34 23.74 -3.57
C PHE A 1035 15.64 23.09 -4.06
N VAL A 1036 16.46 22.59 -3.14
CA VAL A 1036 17.76 21.97 -3.41
C VAL A 1036 17.96 20.82 -2.41
N ASN A 1037 18.28 19.62 -2.90
CA ASN A 1037 18.60 18.45 -2.07
C ASN A 1037 17.56 18.15 -0.97
N GLY A 1038 16.27 18.21 -1.32
CA GLY A 1038 15.17 17.90 -0.40
C GLY A 1038 14.76 19.05 0.54
N ALA A 1039 15.41 20.21 0.48
CA ALA A 1039 15.12 21.34 1.37
C ALA A 1039 14.95 22.69 0.64
N TRP A 1040 14.19 23.61 1.24
CA TRP A 1040 14.02 24.98 0.74
C TRP A 1040 15.14 25.90 1.22
N VAL A 1041 15.98 26.36 0.29
CA VAL A 1041 17.14 27.22 0.59
C VAL A 1041 16.86 28.66 0.18
N VAL A 1042 17.14 29.64 1.04
CA VAL A 1042 16.95 31.06 0.73
C VAL A 1042 18.00 31.53 -0.28
N LYS A 1043 17.55 32.13 -1.39
CA LYS A 1043 18.39 32.62 -2.48
C LYS A 1043 18.43 34.14 -2.62
N ASP A 1044 17.43 34.86 -2.09
CA ASP A 1044 17.41 36.32 -2.11
C ASP A 1044 16.41 36.85 -1.07
N LYS A 1045 16.60 38.07 -0.55
CA LYS A 1045 15.71 38.71 0.42
C LYS A 1045 15.46 40.18 0.05
N THR A 1046 14.23 40.65 0.19
CA THR A 1046 13.88 42.06 -0.03
C THR A 1046 12.78 42.53 0.90
N ARG A 1047 12.52 43.83 0.98
CA ARG A 1047 11.37 44.39 1.72
C ARG A 1047 10.32 44.92 0.75
N THR A 1048 9.04 44.70 1.08
CA THR A 1048 7.96 45.30 0.29
C THR A 1048 7.98 46.82 0.40
N ASN A 1049 7.65 47.53 -0.68
CA ASN A 1049 7.45 48.98 -0.63
C ASN A 1049 6.18 49.36 0.17
N LYS A 1050 5.90 50.67 0.34
CA LYS A 1050 4.72 51.18 1.08
C LYS A 1050 3.37 50.67 0.54
N ALA A 1051 3.33 50.21 -0.71
CA ALA A 1051 2.16 49.63 -1.36
C ALA A 1051 2.13 48.09 -1.31
N GLY A 1052 3.05 47.45 -0.58
CA GLY A 1052 3.14 45.99 -0.42
C GLY A 1052 3.76 45.25 -1.61
N ARG A 1053 4.40 45.94 -2.56
CA ARG A 1053 4.99 45.30 -3.76
C ARG A 1053 6.43 44.88 -3.52
N TYR A 1054 6.82 43.73 -4.09
CA TYR A 1054 8.20 43.22 -4.10
C TYR A 1054 8.62 42.80 -5.52
N SER A 1055 9.94 42.73 -5.76
CA SER A 1055 10.49 42.25 -7.03
C SER A 1055 11.88 41.65 -6.81
N PHE A 1056 12.09 40.43 -7.30
CA PHE A 1056 13.39 39.78 -7.44
C PHE A 1056 13.75 39.67 -8.93
N ARG A 1057 15.03 39.79 -9.25
CA ARG A 1057 15.53 39.63 -10.63
C ARG A 1057 16.65 38.60 -10.65
N ILE A 1058 16.47 37.54 -11.43
CA ILE A 1058 17.48 36.49 -11.63
C ILE A 1058 18.34 36.90 -12.84
N LYS A 1059 19.65 37.16 -12.63
CA LYS A 1059 20.56 37.71 -13.66
C LYS A 1059 21.58 36.71 -14.24
N LYS A 1060 21.72 35.48 -13.74
CA LYS A 1060 22.74 34.50 -14.19
C LYS A 1060 22.18 33.33 -14.99
N ALA A 1061 23.04 32.77 -15.84
CA ALA A 1061 22.75 31.70 -16.79
C ALA A 1061 22.22 30.44 -16.09
N ILE A 1062 21.06 29.99 -16.53
CA ILE A 1062 20.41 28.76 -16.09
C ILE A 1062 20.63 27.71 -17.20
N PRO A 1063 21.10 26.48 -16.89
CA PRO A 1063 21.30 25.42 -17.88
C PRO A 1063 20.02 25.18 -18.68
N ALA A 1064 20.16 25.10 -20.01
CA ALA A 1064 19.05 24.70 -20.86
C ALA A 1064 18.62 23.28 -20.50
N GLY A 1065 17.31 23.06 -20.35
CA GLY A 1065 16.74 21.76 -19.97
C GLY A 1065 16.56 21.55 -18.46
N ALA A 1066 17.20 22.35 -17.61
CA ALA A 1066 17.04 22.24 -16.16
C ALA A 1066 15.72 22.89 -15.69
N THR A 1067 15.06 22.22 -14.75
CA THR A 1067 13.86 22.71 -14.06
C THR A 1067 14.23 23.04 -12.60
N TYR A 1068 13.86 24.24 -12.16
CA TYR A 1068 14.12 24.71 -10.80
C TYR A 1068 12.82 25.09 -10.12
N SER A 1069 12.64 24.63 -8.88
CA SER A 1069 11.51 24.97 -8.03
C SER A 1069 11.82 26.16 -7.14
N TYR A 1070 11.01 27.21 -7.23
CA TYR A 1070 11.10 28.40 -6.40
C TYR A 1070 9.81 28.63 -5.63
N ARG A 1071 9.91 29.28 -4.46
CA ARG A 1071 8.77 29.86 -3.78
C ARG A 1071 9.12 31.21 -3.18
N ILE A 1072 8.11 32.02 -2.91
CA ILE A 1072 8.24 33.26 -2.17
C ILE A 1072 7.64 33.08 -0.79
N VAL A 1073 8.39 33.42 0.26
CA VAL A 1073 7.88 33.41 1.64
C VAL A 1073 7.92 34.81 2.23
N VAL A 1074 6.94 35.12 3.08
CA VAL A 1074 6.86 36.39 3.81
C VAL A 1074 7.25 36.12 5.26
N ILE A 1075 8.23 36.89 5.76
CA ILE A 1075 8.76 36.77 7.10
C ILE A 1075 8.29 37.94 7.96
N ARG A 1076 7.73 37.64 9.14
CA ARG A 1076 7.33 38.63 10.14
C ARG A 1076 7.79 38.14 11.51
N LYS A 1077 8.53 39.00 12.24
CA LYS A 1077 9.11 38.66 13.56
C LYS A 1077 9.88 37.33 13.58
N GLY A 1078 10.59 37.00 12.50
CA GLY A 1078 11.41 35.78 12.39
C GLY A 1078 10.67 34.52 11.93
N ALA A 1079 9.33 34.54 11.82
CA ALA A 1079 8.54 33.39 11.37
C ALA A 1079 8.02 33.57 9.93
N VAL A 1080 7.86 32.46 9.21
CA VAL A 1080 7.15 32.41 7.92
C VAL A 1080 5.66 32.56 8.19
N VAL A 1081 5.06 33.65 7.71
CA VAL A 1081 3.62 33.93 7.91
C VAL A 1081 2.78 33.69 6.67
N ALA A 1082 3.41 33.60 5.49
CA ALA A 1082 2.75 33.23 4.25
C ALA A 1082 3.77 32.68 3.24
N SER A 1083 3.34 31.77 2.37
CA SER A 1083 4.12 31.27 1.23
C SER A 1083 3.33 31.37 -0.07
N SER A 1084 4.02 31.54 -1.19
CA SER A 1084 3.42 31.36 -2.51
C SER A 1084 3.41 29.87 -2.88
N PRO A 1085 2.52 29.45 -3.79
CA PRO A 1085 2.68 28.16 -4.48
C PRO A 1085 4.07 28.03 -5.09
N GLU A 1086 4.55 26.79 -5.21
CA GLU A 1086 5.77 26.48 -5.92
C GLU A 1086 5.70 26.97 -7.38
N GLN A 1087 6.82 27.48 -7.88
CA GLN A 1087 6.99 27.98 -9.24
C GLN A 1087 8.13 27.22 -9.89
N GLN A 1088 7.82 26.48 -10.95
CA GLN A 1088 8.85 25.76 -11.70
C GLN A 1088 9.33 26.58 -12.90
N ILE A 1089 10.64 26.80 -12.97
CA ILE A 1089 11.28 27.43 -14.14
C ILE A 1089 12.01 26.35 -14.92
N THR A 1090 11.53 26.04 -16.13
CA THR A 1090 12.20 25.12 -17.06
C THR A 1090 12.83 25.92 -18.20
N VAL A 1091 14.16 25.93 -18.27
CA VAL A 1091 14.86 26.83 -19.20
C VAL A 1091 14.99 26.20 -20.59
N ARG A 1092 14.55 26.94 -21.61
CA ARG A 1092 14.56 26.43 -22.99
C ARG A 1092 15.95 26.59 -23.63
N PRO A 1093 16.41 25.61 -24.43
CA PRO A 1093 17.60 25.77 -25.28
C PRO A 1093 17.45 26.96 -26.25
N LYS A 1094 18.56 27.62 -26.57
CA LYS A 1094 18.58 28.69 -27.59
C LYS A 1094 18.51 28.00 -28.97
N ARG A 1095 17.45 28.22 -29.76
CA ARG A 1095 17.37 27.72 -31.14
C ARG A 1095 18.57 28.26 -31.94
N LYS A 1096 19.38 27.38 -32.53
CA LYS A 1096 20.33 27.76 -33.59
C LYS A 1096 19.49 28.18 -34.80
N ARG A 1097 19.79 29.35 -35.36
CA ARG A 1097 19.24 29.81 -36.63
C ARG A 1097 20.14 29.30 -37.73
#